data_AF-A0A375CN97-F1
#
_entry.id   AF-A0A375CN97-F1
#
_cell.length_a   1.000
_cell.length_b   1.000
_cell.length_c   1.000
_cell.angle_alpha   90.00
_cell.angle_beta   90.00
_cell.angle_gamma   90.00
#
_symmetry.space_group_name_H-M   'P 1'
#
loop_
_entity.id
_entity.type
_entity.pdbx_description
1 polymer ?
#
loop_
_entity_poly.entity_id
_entity_poly.type
_entity_poly.pdbx_seq_one_letter_code
_entity_poly.pdbx_strand_id
1 'polypeptide(L)'
;MRLIELTSNRTTFKTVKFNRTGVSLVIGSRKDQLHGEDDSRSYNGVGKSLLIEIIHFCLGSSTNTSFRQHLPSWEFTLRFEIGQTAYSSSRSTDKQGTISLNGQILKVKAFNELLGKLCFHFPDWGGSQLSFRSLLPRFIRRSKADYNDPKITSSDREPYTVLLRNLFLLGIDISLVENKYSLRTRQSELELFERNFKNDPFIREYYTGSKDASLQAKHLEEQIARFESDLAQFAVAEDYYQIEKEANDLTGRLRALKNKRAVVENALSNVQKSLEARADIPREKVLAMYGELQRAFRDETLKHLQEVEAFHSQLLTNRIARLGQERMRLETEKRNLELEIHQLNQSVDAKLRYLSDKRALDQYAAVSAQLSDLRAKFHKLQDYQHLLHKSREDAASIRIKLAEENIKTNAYLDETFYETESRLNVFSSLAKRFYPDAPAGITLQNNIGDNKTRYDFDVRIGGLLDKPLSRSNANGRPSARYFVLHDTSDNVCANIKRLASADLPTAPWNRVERWKDYKQAHMFITRDGKTVRPQERDFSVPWRATRLENKVVGERSKGIFLHVESVQVRSVELKPGQSPLNDKGKCINDRISQYPGFTDAQYDRLALAYINASVRAGEWLVPAFHVAIDRNIGGGHDDPRNFDLSRWGTFICHRLVAIGDSCS
;
A
#
# COMPACT_ATOMS: atom_id res chain seq x y z
N MET A 1 -25.17 12.09 12.59
CA MET A 1 -25.18 13.16 11.56
C MET A 1 -26.38 12.94 10.65
N ARG A 2 -27.13 13.99 10.28
CA ARG A 2 -28.25 13.92 9.32
C ARG A 2 -28.11 15.01 8.25
N LEU A 3 -28.31 14.68 6.98
CA LEU A 3 -28.31 15.66 5.89
C LEU A 3 -29.62 16.46 5.88
N ILE A 4 -29.56 17.76 5.58
CA ILE A 4 -30.71 18.67 5.56
C ILE A 4 -31.02 19.09 4.13
N GLU A 5 -30.06 19.74 3.48
CA GLU A 5 -30.21 20.18 2.09
C GLU A 5 -28.86 20.31 1.40
N LEU A 6 -28.85 20.10 0.09
CA LEU A 6 -27.74 20.36 -0.79
C LEU A 6 -28.15 21.44 -1.80
N THR A 7 -27.33 22.49 -1.91
CA THR A 7 -27.55 23.67 -2.75
C THR A 7 -26.28 23.99 -3.56
N SER A 8 -26.37 24.94 -4.49
CA SER A 8 -25.23 25.45 -5.25
C SER A 8 -25.37 26.95 -5.51
N ASN A 9 -24.25 27.63 -5.77
CA ASN A 9 -24.23 29.01 -6.25
C ASN A 9 -24.83 29.18 -7.68
N ARG A 10 -25.03 28.08 -8.43
CA ARG A 10 -25.65 28.12 -9.76
C ARG A 10 -27.15 27.86 -9.67
N THR A 11 -27.95 28.79 -10.20
CA THR A 11 -29.42 28.69 -10.26
C THR A 11 -29.95 27.51 -11.07
N THR A 12 -29.13 26.98 -11.98
CA THR A 12 -29.43 25.77 -12.76
C THR A 12 -29.40 24.50 -11.93
N PHE A 13 -28.79 24.52 -10.73
CA PHE A 13 -28.81 23.40 -9.80
C PHE A 13 -30.14 23.37 -9.04
N LYS A 14 -30.83 22.23 -9.11
CA LYS A 14 -32.04 22.02 -8.31
C LYS A 14 -31.65 21.65 -6.88
N THR A 15 -32.07 22.48 -5.92
CA THR A 15 -31.86 22.23 -4.49
C THR A 15 -32.46 20.87 -4.11
N VAL A 16 -31.66 20.03 -3.45
CA VAL A 16 -32.08 18.71 -2.96
C VAL A 16 -32.32 18.82 -1.47
N LYS A 17 -33.57 18.65 -1.03
CA LYS A 17 -33.94 18.61 0.39
C LYS A 17 -34.07 17.17 0.85
N PHE A 18 -33.51 16.86 2.00
CA PHE A 18 -33.59 15.53 2.61
C PHE A 18 -34.68 15.51 3.68
N ASN A 19 -35.49 14.46 3.66
CA ASN A 19 -36.55 14.26 4.63
C ASN A 19 -35.95 14.15 6.04
N ARG A 20 -36.63 14.77 7.01
CA ARG A 20 -36.24 14.65 8.42
C ARG A 20 -36.49 13.25 8.97
N THR A 21 -37.59 12.63 8.56
CA THR A 21 -38.03 11.29 8.96
C THR A 21 -38.32 10.45 7.73
N GLY A 22 -38.10 9.14 7.84
CA GLY A 22 -38.28 8.20 6.71
C GLY A 22 -37.17 8.30 5.67
N VAL A 23 -37.40 7.69 4.50
CA VAL A 23 -36.42 7.66 3.40
C VAL A 23 -36.58 8.87 2.48
N SER A 24 -35.46 9.36 1.94
CA SER A 24 -35.45 10.32 0.83
C SER A 24 -35.16 9.55 -0.46
N LEU A 25 -36.11 9.55 -1.40
CA LEU A 25 -35.98 8.82 -2.67
C LEU A 25 -35.63 9.80 -3.80
N VAL A 26 -34.46 9.62 -4.41
CA VAL A 26 -34.05 10.37 -5.60
C VAL A 26 -34.35 9.53 -6.83
N ILE A 27 -35.50 9.77 -7.44
CA ILE A 27 -36.01 9.00 -8.58
C ILE A 27 -35.63 9.72 -9.87
N GLY A 28 -35.12 8.95 -10.85
CA GLY A 28 -34.91 9.46 -12.19
C GLY A 28 -36.12 9.17 -13.07
N SER A 29 -36.84 10.19 -13.53
CA SER A 29 -37.92 10.06 -14.51
C SER A 29 -37.56 10.76 -15.83
N ARG A 30 -38.03 10.24 -16.97
CA ARG A 30 -37.99 10.97 -18.25
C ARG A 30 -39.07 12.06 -18.24
N LYS A 31 -38.81 13.15 -18.97
CA LYS A 31 -39.76 14.25 -19.13
C LYS A 31 -40.87 13.95 -20.14
N ASP A 32 -40.64 12.99 -21.06
CA ASP A 32 -41.55 12.65 -22.15
C ASP A 32 -42.10 11.22 -21.96
N GLN A 33 -43.40 11.12 -21.65
CA GLN A 33 -44.17 9.86 -21.65
C GLN A 33 -44.88 9.61 -23.00
N LEU A 34 -44.63 10.44 -24.01
CA LEU A 34 -45.22 10.28 -25.34
C LEU A 34 -44.24 9.53 -26.22
N HIS A 35 -44.42 8.21 -26.28
CA HIS A 35 -44.25 7.31 -27.43
C HIS A 35 -43.98 5.90 -26.89
N GLY A 36 -44.96 5.02 -27.10
CA GLY A 36 -44.83 3.61 -26.86
C GLY A 36 -43.73 2.99 -27.73
N GLU A 37 -43.27 1.83 -27.27
CA GLU A 37 -42.23 0.96 -27.82
C GLU A 37 -40.78 1.24 -27.33
N ASP A 38 -40.20 0.18 -26.75
CA ASP A 38 -38.85 0.03 -26.18
C ASP A 38 -38.52 0.66 -24.81
N ASP A 39 -39.11 0.08 -23.76
CA ASP A 39 -38.81 0.32 -22.33
C ASP A 39 -37.48 -0.35 -21.85
N SER A 40 -36.62 -0.78 -22.78
CA SER A 40 -35.38 -1.55 -22.50
C SER A 40 -34.10 -0.70 -22.39
N ARG A 41 -34.17 0.63 -22.50
CA ARG A 41 -33.00 1.52 -22.45
C ARG A 41 -32.82 2.17 -21.06
N SER A 42 -31.73 1.77 -20.39
CA SER A 42 -31.39 2.08 -18.98
C SER A 42 -31.51 3.55 -18.53
N TYR A 43 -32.00 3.78 -17.31
CA TYR A 43 -32.07 5.07 -16.59
C TYR A 43 -30.69 5.67 -16.16
N ASN A 44 -29.61 5.27 -16.84
CA ASN A 44 -28.24 5.68 -16.55
C ASN A 44 -27.96 7.05 -17.18
N GLY A 45 -27.77 8.11 -16.38
CA GLY A 45 -27.36 9.44 -16.88
C GLY A 45 -28.02 10.65 -16.22
N VAL A 46 -29.09 10.48 -15.44
CA VAL A 46 -29.87 11.58 -14.83
C VAL A 46 -29.25 12.21 -13.55
N GLY A 47 -27.94 11.99 -13.28
CA GLY A 47 -27.22 12.67 -12.18
C GLY A 47 -27.28 12.03 -10.79
N LYS A 48 -27.87 10.84 -10.61
CA LYS A 48 -27.98 10.15 -9.30
C LYS A 48 -26.62 9.91 -8.61
N SER A 49 -25.67 9.32 -9.33
CA SER A 49 -24.32 9.08 -8.79
C SER A 49 -23.56 10.39 -8.57
N LEU A 50 -23.77 11.39 -9.44
CA LEU A 50 -23.16 12.72 -9.29
C LEU A 50 -23.62 13.39 -7.99
N LEU A 51 -24.88 13.22 -7.59
CA LEU A 51 -25.37 13.72 -6.30
C LEU A 51 -24.57 13.16 -5.11
N ILE A 52 -24.34 11.85 -5.10
CA ILE A 52 -23.54 11.17 -4.06
C ILE A 52 -22.09 11.71 -4.05
N GLU A 53 -21.52 11.91 -5.24
CA GLU A 53 -20.19 12.51 -5.39
C GLU A 53 -20.11 13.93 -4.83
N ILE A 54 -21.12 14.77 -5.09
CA ILE A 54 -21.20 16.13 -4.56
C ILE A 54 -21.32 16.12 -3.03
N ILE A 55 -22.10 15.21 -2.46
CA ILE A 55 -22.20 15.04 -1.00
C ILE A 55 -20.82 14.68 -0.43
N HIS A 56 -20.13 13.69 -0.99
CA HIS A 56 -18.77 13.35 -0.55
C HIS A 56 -17.79 14.51 -0.70
N PHE A 57 -17.94 15.31 -1.76
CA PHE A 57 -17.13 16.49 -2.03
C PHE A 57 -17.32 17.56 -0.96
N CYS A 58 -18.56 17.87 -0.58
CA CYS A 58 -18.86 18.78 0.53
C CYS A 58 -18.42 18.22 1.90
N LEU A 59 -18.26 16.90 2.01
CA LEU A 59 -17.79 16.19 3.20
C LEU A 59 -16.29 15.85 3.16
N GLY A 60 -15.47 16.63 2.44
CA GLY A 60 -14.02 16.54 2.57
C GLY A 60 -13.34 15.39 1.83
N SER A 61 -13.90 14.93 0.72
CA SER A 61 -13.18 14.01 -0.19
C SER A 61 -11.87 14.62 -0.71
N SER A 62 -11.00 13.78 -1.26
CA SER A 62 -9.87 14.24 -2.08
C SER A 62 -10.36 15.10 -3.26
N THR A 63 -9.43 15.84 -3.87
CA THR A 63 -9.70 16.66 -5.04
C THR A 63 -10.22 15.82 -6.20
N ASN A 64 -11.22 16.34 -6.91
CA ASN A 64 -11.86 15.75 -8.07
C ASN A 64 -11.58 16.60 -9.31
N THR A 65 -10.69 16.13 -10.18
CA THR A 65 -10.31 16.82 -11.41
C THR A 65 -11.48 16.98 -12.37
N SER A 66 -12.38 15.99 -12.43
CA SER A 66 -13.58 16.03 -13.28
C SER A 66 -14.53 17.17 -12.88
N PHE A 67 -14.65 17.46 -11.59
CA PHE A 67 -15.44 18.60 -11.11
C PHE A 67 -14.84 19.94 -11.57
N ARG A 68 -13.52 20.08 -11.52
CA ARG A 68 -12.84 21.28 -12.02
C ARG A 68 -13.04 21.46 -13.53
N GLN A 69 -12.99 20.35 -14.29
CA GLN A 69 -13.10 20.38 -15.75
C GLN A 69 -14.53 20.65 -16.24
N HIS A 70 -15.53 20.01 -15.64
CA HIS A 70 -16.91 20.05 -16.16
C HIS A 70 -17.84 21.00 -15.39
N LEU A 71 -17.45 21.43 -14.19
CA LEU A 71 -18.24 22.34 -13.35
C LEU A 71 -17.40 23.54 -12.90
N PRO A 72 -16.75 24.30 -13.81
CA PRO A 72 -15.89 25.41 -13.44
C PRO A 72 -16.68 26.51 -12.70
N SER A 73 -16.10 27.02 -11.62
CA SER A 73 -16.71 28.07 -10.77
C SER A 73 -18.06 27.70 -10.18
N TRP A 74 -18.32 26.40 -10.02
CA TRP A 74 -19.40 25.91 -9.17
C TRP A 74 -18.94 25.86 -7.72
N GLU A 75 -19.85 26.18 -6.83
CA GLU A 75 -19.73 25.95 -5.40
C GLU A 75 -20.96 25.18 -4.95
N PHE A 76 -20.73 24.14 -4.16
CA PHE A 76 -21.79 23.33 -3.57
C PHE A 76 -21.80 23.53 -2.07
N THR A 77 -22.99 23.65 -1.50
CA THR A 77 -23.20 23.85 -0.07
C THR A 77 -24.11 22.75 0.47
N LEU A 78 -23.58 21.95 1.38
CA LEU A 78 -24.30 20.89 2.09
C LEU A 78 -24.57 21.34 3.53
N ARG A 79 -25.84 21.41 3.88
CA ARG A 79 -26.28 21.61 5.26
C ARG A 79 -26.63 20.27 5.89
N PHE A 80 -26.18 20.10 7.12
CA PHE A 80 -26.39 18.87 7.90
C PHE A 80 -26.41 19.20 9.39
N GLU A 81 -26.90 18.27 10.20
CA GLU A 81 -26.85 18.37 11.66
C GLU A 81 -26.01 17.24 12.26
N ILE A 82 -25.31 17.55 13.35
CA ILE A 82 -24.62 16.58 14.19
C ILE A 82 -25.11 16.82 15.62
N GLY A 83 -25.75 15.81 16.23
CA GLY A 83 -26.52 16.02 17.44
C GLY A 83 -27.66 17.01 17.17
N GLN A 84 -27.68 18.10 17.93
CA GLN A 84 -28.66 19.19 17.76
C GLN A 84 -28.07 20.42 17.03
N THR A 85 -26.80 20.38 16.65
CA THR A 85 -26.10 21.52 16.06
C THR A 85 -26.16 21.45 14.53
N ALA A 86 -26.59 22.55 13.90
CA ALA A 86 -26.62 22.69 12.46
C ALA A 86 -25.27 23.19 11.91
N TYR A 87 -24.83 22.60 10.81
CA TYR A 87 -23.62 22.94 10.09
C TYR A 87 -23.91 23.17 8.60
N SER A 88 -23.11 24.03 7.99
CA SER A 88 -23.13 24.33 6.56
C SER A 88 -21.71 24.24 6.00
N SER A 89 -21.47 23.25 5.13
CA SER A 89 -20.18 23.03 4.46
C SER A 89 -20.27 23.46 3.00
N SER A 90 -19.48 24.43 2.59
CA SER A 90 -19.40 24.93 1.21
C SER A 90 -18.02 24.67 0.60
N ARG A 91 -18.00 24.18 -0.64
CA ARG A 91 -16.74 23.87 -1.34
C ARG A 91 -16.82 24.23 -2.82
N SER A 92 -15.82 24.98 -3.28
CA SER A 92 -15.64 25.38 -4.67
C SER A 92 -14.94 24.29 -5.49
N THR A 93 -15.42 24.04 -6.71
CA THR A 93 -14.79 23.13 -7.69
C THR A 93 -13.44 23.65 -8.21
N ASP A 94 -13.19 24.95 -8.12
CA ASP A 94 -11.92 25.58 -8.50
C ASP A 94 -10.91 25.47 -7.33
N LYS A 95 -11.34 25.86 -6.13
CA LYS A 95 -10.52 25.89 -4.89
C LYS A 95 -10.82 24.70 -3.97
N GLN A 96 -10.46 23.49 -4.43
CA GLN A 96 -10.79 22.26 -3.72
C GLN A 96 -9.90 21.94 -2.50
N GLY A 97 -8.81 22.69 -2.26
CA GLY A 97 -7.90 22.47 -1.12
C GLY A 97 -8.47 22.92 0.24
N THR A 98 -9.58 23.64 0.22
CA THR A 98 -10.22 24.24 1.40
C THR A 98 -11.73 24.03 1.37
N ILE A 99 -12.35 24.12 2.54
CA ILE A 99 -13.80 23.98 2.75
C ILE A 99 -14.24 25.07 3.73
N SER A 100 -15.32 25.78 3.42
CA SER A 100 -15.95 26.73 4.35
C SER A 100 -16.96 26.00 5.21
N LEU A 101 -16.73 25.91 6.52
CA LEU A 101 -17.67 25.34 7.49
C LEU A 101 -18.25 26.49 8.34
N ASN A 102 -19.55 26.74 8.24
CA ASN A 102 -20.24 27.86 8.91
C ASN A 102 -19.58 29.22 8.64
N GLY A 103 -19.01 29.43 7.45
CA GLY A 103 -18.29 30.64 7.07
C GLY A 103 -16.79 30.63 7.38
N GLN A 104 -16.30 29.70 8.20
CA GLN A 104 -14.88 29.56 8.50
C GLN A 104 -14.17 28.68 7.47
N ILE A 105 -13.12 29.21 6.83
CA ILE A 105 -12.33 28.48 5.85
C ILE A 105 -11.33 27.55 6.55
N LEU A 106 -11.41 26.26 6.27
CA LEU A 106 -10.53 25.21 6.79
C LEU A 106 -9.80 24.50 5.65
N LYS A 107 -8.55 24.07 5.88
CA LYS A 107 -7.89 23.07 5.01
C LYS A 107 -8.65 21.75 5.11
N VAL A 108 -8.72 20.99 4.01
CA VAL A 108 -9.46 19.70 3.96
C VAL A 108 -9.05 18.74 5.08
N LYS A 109 -7.76 18.67 5.43
CA LYS A 109 -7.27 17.83 6.53
C LYS A 109 -7.89 18.24 7.88
N ALA A 110 -7.81 19.52 8.23
CA ALA A 110 -8.37 20.05 9.48
C ALA A 110 -9.90 19.89 9.54
N PHE A 111 -10.59 20.08 8.40
CA PHE A 111 -12.03 19.83 8.29
C PHE A 111 -12.38 18.36 8.59
N ASN A 112 -11.63 17.41 8.01
CA ASN A 112 -11.85 15.99 8.22
C ASN A 112 -11.56 15.54 9.66
N GLU A 113 -10.53 16.11 10.30
CA GLU A 113 -10.21 15.88 11.71
C GLU A 113 -11.31 16.41 12.63
N LEU A 114 -11.83 17.62 12.36
CA LEU A 114 -12.94 18.19 13.09
C LEU A 114 -14.22 17.34 12.96
N LEU A 115 -14.60 16.96 11.74
CA LEU A 115 -15.76 16.08 11.54
C LEU A 115 -15.56 14.70 12.18
N GLY A 116 -14.32 14.20 12.22
CA GLY A 116 -13.96 12.98 12.94
C GLY A 116 -14.34 13.09 14.41
N LYS A 117 -13.85 14.13 15.09
CA LYS A 117 -14.13 14.40 16.51
C LYS A 117 -15.62 14.63 16.80
N LEU A 118 -16.34 15.28 15.87
CA LEU A 118 -17.77 15.54 16.04
C LEU A 118 -18.64 14.31 15.83
N CYS A 119 -18.23 13.37 14.96
CA CYS A 119 -19.05 12.22 14.59
C CYS A 119 -18.70 10.93 15.34
N PHE A 120 -17.46 10.79 15.80
CA PHE A 120 -16.92 9.54 16.33
C PHE A 120 -16.03 9.78 17.54
N HIS A 121 -16.04 8.82 18.47
CA HIS A 121 -15.10 8.77 19.59
C HIS A 121 -13.99 7.77 19.24
N PHE A 122 -12.86 8.27 18.73
CA PHE A 122 -11.71 7.43 18.44
C PHE A 122 -10.90 7.15 19.72
N PRO A 123 -10.30 5.95 19.87
CA PRO A 123 -9.45 5.66 21.01
C PRO A 123 -8.15 6.47 20.94
N ASP A 124 -7.64 6.92 22.10
CA ASP A 124 -6.39 7.69 22.18
C ASP A 124 -5.14 6.81 22.00
N TRP A 125 -5.25 5.51 22.27
CA TRP A 125 -4.15 4.54 22.29
C TRP A 125 -3.94 3.81 20.93
N GLY A 126 -4.76 4.08 19.91
CA GLY A 126 -4.75 3.33 18.66
C GLY A 126 -5.65 3.93 17.57
N GLY A 127 -5.99 3.16 16.52
CA GLY A 127 -6.93 3.60 15.49
C GLY A 127 -6.31 4.44 14.37
N SER A 128 -5.03 4.28 14.07
CA SER A 128 -4.34 5.04 13.00
C SER A 128 -5.03 4.93 11.62
N GLN A 129 -5.78 3.85 11.40
CA GLN A 129 -6.56 3.61 10.18
C GLN A 129 -8.03 4.07 10.26
N LEU A 130 -8.42 4.67 11.39
CA LEU A 130 -9.73 5.28 11.63
C LEU A 130 -9.66 6.79 11.40
N SER A 131 -10.63 7.29 10.67
CA SER A 131 -10.81 8.69 10.39
C SER A 131 -12.24 8.90 9.89
N PHE A 132 -12.71 10.15 9.92
CA PHE A 132 -14.01 10.49 9.31
C PHE A 132 -14.13 9.94 7.88
N ARG A 133 -13.08 10.11 7.06
CA ARG A 133 -13.08 9.72 5.66
C ARG A 133 -12.96 8.22 5.42
N SER A 134 -12.37 7.46 6.35
CA SER A 134 -12.29 6.00 6.22
C SER A 134 -13.57 5.29 6.69
N LEU A 135 -14.37 5.93 7.56
CA LEU A 135 -15.65 5.38 8.02
C LEU A 135 -16.84 5.82 7.18
N LEU A 136 -16.82 7.05 6.63
CA LEU A 136 -17.93 7.61 5.87
C LEU A 136 -18.48 6.68 4.75
N PRO A 137 -17.66 5.91 4.00
CA PRO A 137 -18.18 5.00 2.97
C PRO A 137 -19.14 3.92 3.46
N ARG A 138 -19.13 3.57 4.77
CA ARG A 138 -20.14 2.66 5.34
C ARG A 138 -21.52 3.31 5.47
N PHE A 139 -21.57 4.63 5.59
CA PHE A 139 -22.80 5.42 5.71
C PHE A 139 -23.28 5.97 4.36
N ILE A 140 -22.34 6.33 3.49
CA ILE A 140 -22.60 6.89 2.16
C ILE A 140 -21.73 6.11 1.16
N ARG A 141 -22.30 5.07 0.54
CA ARG A 141 -21.58 4.22 -0.43
C ARG A 141 -21.44 4.95 -1.77
N ARG A 142 -20.22 5.02 -2.29
CA ARG A 142 -19.83 5.89 -3.42
C ARG A 142 -19.88 5.14 -4.74
N SER A 143 -19.33 3.93 -4.76
CA SER A 143 -19.20 3.12 -5.97
C SER A 143 -20.23 2.00 -6.03
N LYS A 144 -20.54 1.49 -7.23
CA LYS A 144 -21.37 0.27 -7.36
C LYS A 144 -20.73 -0.93 -6.66
N ALA A 145 -19.40 -1.04 -6.71
CA ALA A 145 -18.66 -2.12 -6.08
C ALA A 145 -18.80 -2.10 -4.55
N ASP A 146 -18.98 -0.92 -3.95
CA ASP A 146 -19.25 -0.79 -2.53
C ASP A 146 -20.54 -1.53 -2.16
N TYR A 147 -21.50 -1.78 -3.05
CA TYR A 147 -22.74 -2.48 -2.70
C TYR A 147 -22.65 -4.01 -2.80
N ASN A 148 -21.52 -4.56 -3.25
CA ASN A 148 -21.37 -6.00 -3.49
C ASN A 148 -21.19 -6.80 -2.20
N ASP A 149 -20.43 -6.27 -1.24
CA ASP A 149 -20.18 -6.91 0.04
C ASP A 149 -20.55 -5.92 1.17
N PRO A 150 -21.40 -6.31 2.13
CA PRO A 150 -21.81 -5.42 3.21
C PRO A 150 -20.63 -4.95 4.07
N LYS A 151 -19.55 -5.74 4.17
CA LYS A 151 -18.37 -5.50 4.99
C LYS A 151 -17.36 -4.56 4.32
N ILE A 152 -17.25 -4.61 2.98
CA ILE A 152 -16.17 -3.98 2.22
C ILE A 152 -16.63 -2.69 1.55
N THR A 153 -15.77 -1.67 1.60
CA THR A 153 -15.95 -0.41 0.88
C THR A 153 -14.68 -0.04 0.13
N SER A 154 -14.79 0.88 -0.82
CA SER A 154 -13.66 1.46 -1.57
C SER A 154 -12.57 2.13 -0.71
N SER A 155 -12.81 2.36 0.58
CA SER A 155 -11.78 2.86 1.50
C SER A 155 -10.88 1.78 2.09
N ASP A 156 -11.27 0.51 1.97
CA ASP A 156 -10.57 -0.62 2.58
C ASP A 156 -9.47 -1.12 1.64
N ARG A 157 -8.25 -1.25 2.18
CA ARG A 157 -7.07 -1.64 1.41
C ARG A 157 -6.60 -3.05 1.69
N GLU A 158 -6.93 -3.55 2.88
CA GLU A 158 -6.55 -4.89 3.34
C GLU A 158 -7.61 -5.46 4.30
N PRO A 159 -7.66 -6.79 4.48
CA PRO A 159 -8.61 -7.45 5.38
C PRO A 159 -8.63 -6.89 6.80
N TYR A 160 -7.47 -6.48 7.33
CA TYR A 160 -7.39 -5.82 8.63
C TYR A 160 -8.21 -4.52 8.70
N THR A 161 -8.11 -3.64 7.68
CA THR A 161 -8.88 -2.39 7.66
C THR A 161 -10.39 -2.62 7.56
N VAL A 162 -10.80 -3.68 6.85
CA VAL A 162 -12.20 -4.12 6.82
C VAL A 162 -12.66 -4.49 8.21
N LEU A 163 -11.91 -5.38 8.88
CA LEU A 163 -12.23 -5.86 10.22
C LEU A 163 -12.29 -4.71 11.24
N LEU A 164 -11.21 -3.93 11.34
CA LEU A 164 -11.06 -2.83 12.30
C LEU A 164 -12.24 -1.85 12.23
N ARG A 165 -12.60 -1.41 11.03
CA ARG A 165 -13.62 -0.37 10.83
C ARG A 165 -15.03 -0.89 11.06
N ASN A 166 -15.31 -2.16 10.71
CA ASN A 166 -16.61 -2.75 11.00
C ASN A 166 -16.79 -2.96 12.50
N LEU A 167 -15.80 -3.52 13.19
CA LEU A 167 -15.86 -3.75 14.64
C LEU A 167 -15.99 -2.43 15.41
N PHE A 168 -15.22 -1.40 15.03
CA PHE A 168 -15.35 -0.06 15.60
C PHE A 168 -16.78 0.49 15.49
N LEU A 169 -17.42 0.38 14.32
CA LEU A 169 -18.79 0.87 14.12
C LEU A 169 -19.85 0.00 14.81
N LEU A 170 -19.56 -1.28 15.05
CA LEU A 170 -20.39 -2.17 15.86
C LEU A 170 -20.16 -2.00 17.36
N GLY A 171 -19.23 -1.11 17.76
CA GLY A 171 -18.86 -0.85 19.15
C GLY A 171 -17.99 -1.93 19.79
N ILE A 172 -17.57 -2.94 19.05
CA ILE A 172 -16.74 -4.06 19.55
C ILE A 172 -15.31 -3.57 19.76
N ASP A 173 -14.66 -4.01 20.86
CA ASP A 173 -13.30 -3.59 21.15
C ASP A 173 -12.34 -3.97 20.02
N ILE A 174 -11.56 -2.97 19.59
CA ILE A 174 -10.59 -3.06 18.50
C ILE A 174 -9.15 -3.21 19.00
N SER A 175 -8.91 -3.20 20.32
CA SER A 175 -7.57 -3.30 20.93
C SER A 175 -6.85 -4.59 20.53
N LEU A 176 -7.55 -5.71 20.62
CA LEU A 176 -7.04 -7.03 20.24
C LEU A 176 -6.79 -7.15 18.72
N VAL A 177 -7.50 -6.37 17.91
CA VAL A 177 -7.30 -6.27 16.45
C VAL A 177 -6.00 -5.53 16.14
N GLU A 178 -5.82 -4.36 16.75
CA GLU A 178 -4.63 -3.52 16.61
C GLU A 178 -3.38 -4.24 17.11
N ASN A 179 -3.47 -4.94 18.24
CA ASN A 179 -2.37 -5.72 18.80
C ASN A 179 -1.94 -6.86 17.87
N LYS A 180 -2.87 -7.63 17.30
CA LYS A 180 -2.50 -8.67 16.33
C LYS A 180 -1.82 -8.07 15.12
N TYR A 181 -2.36 -6.97 14.60
CA TYR A 181 -1.82 -6.32 13.41
C TYR A 181 -0.40 -5.82 13.64
N SER A 182 -0.13 -5.17 14.77
CA SER A 182 1.20 -4.64 15.10
C SER A 182 2.22 -5.77 15.30
N LEU A 183 1.87 -6.81 16.05
CA LEU A 183 2.73 -7.98 16.26
C LEU A 183 3.06 -8.69 14.95
N ARG A 184 2.06 -8.93 14.08
CA ARG A 184 2.26 -9.59 12.78
C ARG A 184 3.02 -8.72 11.79
N THR A 185 2.80 -7.41 11.81
CA THR A 185 3.56 -6.47 10.97
C THR A 185 5.03 -6.44 11.39
N ARG A 186 5.30 -6.36 12.70
CA ARG A 186 6.67 -6.46 13.23
C ARG A 186 7.32 -7.80 12.90
N GLN A 187 6.56 -8.90 12.98
CA GLN A 187 7.06 -10.22 12.56
C GLN A 187 7.47 -10.23 11.09
N SER A 188 6.61 -9.74 10.18
CA SER A 188 6.93 -9.67 8.75
C SER A 188 8.13 -8.76 8.46
N GLU A 189 8.31 -7.67 9.22
CA GLU A 189 9.48 -6.80 9.15
C GLU A 189 10.76 -7.53 9.57
N LEU A 190 10.73 -8.32 10.65
CA LEU A 190 11.86 -9.14 11.09
C LEU A 190 12.21 -10.22 10.06
N GLU A 191 11.21 -10.88 9.48
CA GLU A 191 11.40 -11.88 8.42
C GLU A 191 11.97 -11.27 7.14
N LEU A 192 11.55 -10.05 6.80
CA LEU A 192 12.12 -9.29 5.68
C LEU A 192 13.56 -8.85 6.00
N PHE A 193 13.79 -8.37 7.22
CA PHE A 193 15.12 -8.04 7.73
C PHE A 193 16.04 -9.24 7.59
N GLU A 194 15.71 -10.41 8.16
CA GLU A 194 16.53 -11.62 8.08
C GLU A 194 16.79 -12.08 6.64
N ARG A 195 15.80 -11.98 5.75
CA ARG A 195 15.97 -12.31 4.33
C ARG A 195 16.93 -11.35 3.64
N ASN A 196 16.73 -10.05 3.81
CA ASN A 196 17.62 -9.03 3.23
C ASN A 196 19.03 -9.15 3.81
N PHE A 197 19.13 -9.47 5.10
CA PHE A 197 20.37 -9.65 5.83
C PHE A 197 21.17 -10.86 5.32
N LYS A 198 20.49 -11.98 5.03
CA LYS A 198 21.11 -13.17 4.40
C LYS A 198 21.59 -12.92 2.96
N ASN A 199 21.01 -11.94 2.27
CA ASN A 199 21.33 -11.61 0.89
C ASN A 199 22.46 -10.57 0.76
N ASP A 200 22.99 -10.04 1.86
CA ASP A 200 24.12 -9.11 1.84
C ASP A 200 25.38 -9.80 1.25
N PRO A 201 26.07 -9.18 0.27
CA PRO A 201 27.21 -9.81 -0.40
C PRO A 201 28.38 -10.19 0.52
N PHE A 202 28.66 -9.37 1.53
CA PHE A 202 29.70 -9.66 2.51
C PHE A 202 29.26 -10.81 3.42
N ILE A 203 28.02 -10.78 3.90
CA ILE A 203 27.47 -11.86 4.74
C ILE A 203 27.50 -13.20 4.03
N ARG A 204 27.11 -13.22 2.76
CA ARG A 204 27.01 -14.43 1.94
C ARG A 204 28.34 -15.16 1.79
N GLU A 205 29.46 -14.45 1.85
CA GLU A 205 30.81 -15.04 1.84
C GLU A 205 31.11 -15.83 3.12
N TYR A 206 30.62 -15.37 4.27
CA TYR A 206 30.88 -15.99 5.58
C TYR A 206 29.74 -16.91 6.08
N TYR A 207 28.61 -16.96 5.37
CA TYR A 207 27.44 -17.77 5.71
C TYR A 207 27.11 -18.78 4.60
N THR A 208 27.80 -19.92 4.59
CA THR A 208 27.41 -21.11 3.82
C THR A 208 26.53 -22.10 4.61
N GLY A 209 26.18 -21.74 5.85
CA GLY A 209 25.40 -22.54 6.80
C GLY A 209 25.19 -21.83 8.13
N SER A 210 24.36 -22.38 9.03
CA SER A 210 24.02 -21.74 10.31
C SER A 210 25.12 -21.83 11.38
N LYS A 211 26.14 -22.67 11.18
CA LYS A 211 27.27 -22.87 12.11
C LYS A 211 28.58 -22.21 11.65
N ASP A 212 28.60 -21.62 10.46
CA ASP A 212 29.85 -21.20 9.82
C ASP A 212 30.33 -19.84 10.32
N ALA A 213 29.42 -18.89 10.59
CA ALA A 213 29.80 -17.53 10.94
C ALA A 213 30.46 -17.39 12.32
N SER A 214 30.06 -18.18 13.32
CA SER A 214 30.74 -18.20 14.62
C SER A 214 32.14 -18.79 14.52
N LEU A 215 32.33 -19.79 13.65
CA LEU A 215 33.63 -20.39 13.38
C LEU A 215 34.53 -19.41 12.62
N GLN A 216 33.98 -18.69 11.63
CA GLN A 216 34.71 -17.66 10.89
C GLN A 216 35.10 -16.46 11.77
N ALA A 217 34.20 -16.01 12.67
CA ALA A 217 34.52 -14.97 13.63
C ALA A 217 35.69 -15.39 14.54
N LYS A 218 35.64 -16.61 15.07
CA LYS A 218 36.73 -17.17 15.88
C LYS A 218 38.03 -17.32 15.08
N HIS A 219 37.95 -17.72 13.81
CA HIS A 219 39.12 -17.82 12.95
C HIS A 219 39.76 -16.44 12.69
N LEU A 220 38.95 -15.41 12.43
CA LEU A 220 39.43 -14.03 12.28
C LEU A 220 40.04 -13.52 13.59
N GLU A 221 39.46 -13.83 14.75
CA GLU A 221 40.01 -13.51 16.06
C GLU A 221 41.39 -14.15 16.28
N GLU A 222 41.54 -15.44 15.95
CA GLU A 222 42.83 -16.15 16.01
C GLU A 222 43.87 -15.55 15.05
N GLN A 223 43.47 -15.15 13.84
CA GLN A 223 44.35 -14.46 12.90
C GLN A 223 44.77 -13.09 13.43
N ILE A 224 43.84 -12.30 13.95
CA ILE A 224 44.11 -10.98 14.56
C ILE A 224 45.13 -11.15 15.69
N ALA A 225 44.92 -12.10 16.60
CA ALA A 225 45.84 -12.37 17.71
C ALA A 225 47.25 -12.79 17.22
N ARG A 226 47.34 -13.59 16.16
CA ARG A 226 48.62 -13.96 15.54
C ARG A 226 49.33 -12.75 14.94
N PHE A 227 48.63 -11.94 14.13
CA PHE A 227 49.22 -10.75 13.51
C PHE A 227 49.60 -9.68 14.56
N GLU A 228 48.85 -9.57 15.65
CA GLU A 228 49.22 -8.74 16.80
C GLU A 228 50.50 -9.24 17.48
N SER A 229 50.64 -10.56 17.66
CA SER A 229 51.86 -11.19 18.17
C SER A 229 53.04 -11.01 17.22
N ASP A 230 52.85 -11.17 15.91
CA ASP A 230 53.89 -11.01 14.90
C ASP A 230 54.39 -9.55 14.86
N LEU A 231 53.48 -8.56 14.98
CA LEU A 231 53.84 -7.15 15.13
C LEU A 231 54.60 -6.87 16.45
N ALA A 232 54.24 -7.57 17.53
CA ALA A 232 54.93 -7.44 18.82
C ALA A 232 56.33 -8.06 18.79
N GLN A 233 56.54 -9.17 18.07
CA GLN A 233 57.86 -9.79 17.89
C GLN A 233 58.76 -9.02 16.92
N PHE A 234 58.17 -8.31 15.95
CA PHE A 234 58.89 -7.39 15.06
C PHE A 234 59.53 -6.22 15.83
N ALA A 235 59.07 -5.96 17.06
CA ALA A 235 59.52 -4.90 17.94
C ALA A 235 60.62 -5.35 18.92
N VAL A 236 61.81 -5.69 18.42
CA VAL A 236 63.03 -5.73 19.25
C VAL A 236 64.11 -4.83 18.64
N ALA A 237 63.94 -3.53 18.82
CA ALA A 237 65.01 -2.53 18.83
C ALA A 237 64.48 -1.30 19.59
N GLU A 238 64.82 -1.16 20.88
CA GLU A 238 64.42 -0.02 21.73
C GLU A 238 64.74 1.35 21.09
N ASP A 239 65.79 1.42 20.27
CA ASP A 239 66.20 2.65 19.56
C ASP A 239 65.18 3.15 18.52
N TYR A 240 64.30 2.27 18.01
CA TYR A 240 63.39 2.61 16.91
C TYR A 240 62.18 3.44 17.37
N TYR A 241 61.51 3.02 18.45
CA TYR A 241 60.34 3.76 19.00
C TYR A 241 60.73 5.15 19.49
N GLN A 242 61.91 5.28 20.07
CA GLN A 242 62.43 6.55 20.53
C GLN A 242 62.66 7.51 19.36
N ILE A 243 63.23 7.02 18.26
CA ILE A 243 63.49 7.81 17.05
C ILE A 243 62.19 8.13 16.28
N GLU A 244 61.21 7.22 16.22
CA GLU A 244 59.89 7.48 15.63
C GLU A 244 59.10 8.52 16.44
N LYS A 245 59.09 8.39 17.77
CA LYS A 245 58.44 9.36 18.66
C LYS A 245 59.09 10.74 18.54
N GLU A 246 60.41 10.79 18.47
CA GLU A 246 61.16 12.03 18.21
C GLU A 246 60.83 12.61 16.81
N ALA A 247 60.80 11.78 15.76
CA ALA A 247 60.46 12.23 14.41
C ALA A 247 59.03 12.77 14.31
N ASN A 248 58.07 12.11 14.98
CA ASN A 248 56.68 12.56 15.05
C ASN A 248 56.53 13.86 15.86
N ASP A 249 57.24 14.00 16.98
CA ASP A 249 57.25 15.25 17.77
C ASP A 249 57.89 16.40 16.99
N LEU A 250 59.03 16.17 16.33
CA LEU A 250 59.70 17.14 15.47
C LEU A 250 58.81 17.53 14.27
N THR A 251 58.09 16.58 13.67
CA THR A 251 57.13 16.83 12.59
C THR A 251 55.93 17.64 13.08
N GLY A 252 55.45 17.36 14.30
CA GLY A 252 54.41 18.16 14.97
C GLY A 252 54.85 19.60 15.20
N ARG A 253 56.05 19.80 15.76
CA ARG A 253 56.66 21.13 15.94
C ARG A 253 56.88 21.85 14.61
N LEU A 254 57.33 21.14 13.58
CA LEU A 254 57.52 21.68 12.23
C LEU A 254 56.20 22.16 11.61
N ARG A 255 55.11 21.39 11.77
CA ARG A 255 53.77 21.82 11.34
C ARG A 255 53.32 23.06 12.11
N ALA A 256 53.54 23.11 13.42
CA ALA A 256 53.21 24.28 14.23
C ALA A 256 53.99 25.54 13.79
N LEU A 257 55.29 25.41 13.52
CA LEU A 257 56.12 26.52 13.03
C LEU A 257 55.72 26.95 11.61
N LYS A 258 55.44 26.02 10.69
CA LYS A 258 54.93 26.33 9.34
C LYS A 258 53.58 27.05 9.40
N ASN A 259 52.69 26.64 10.31
CA ASN A 259 51.41 27.31 10.53
C ASN A 259 51.61 28.73 11.10
N LYS A 260 52.50 28.90 12.08
CA LYS A 260 52.87 30.23 12.60
C LYS A 260 53.45 31.12 11.49
N ARG A 261 54.34 30.59 10.65
CA ARG A 261 54.87 31.31 9.49
C ARG A 261 53.76 31.75 8.55
N ALA A 262 52.81 30.87 8.23
CA ALA A 262 51.67 31.22 7.37
C ALA A 262 50.80 32.33 7.99
N VAL A 263 50.62 32.35 9.31
CA VAL A 263 49.92 33.45 10.02
C VAL A 263 50.70 34.75 9.91
N VAL A 264 52.02 34.74 10.14
CA VAL A 264 52.90 35.93 10.01
C VAL A 264 52.95 36.42 8.56
N GLU A 265 52.99 35.53 7.57
CA GLU A 265 52.94 35.87 6.14
C GLU A 265 51.61 36.52 5.76
N ASN A 266 50.49 36.03 6.29
CA ASN A 266 49.19 36.65 6.10
C ASN A 266 49.11 38.02 6.79
N ALA A 267 49.67 38.16 7.99
CA ALA A 267 49.76 39.44 8.69
C ALA A 267 50.61 40.45 7.90
N LEU A 268 51.77 40.03 7.38
CA LEU A 268 52.61 40.82 6.48
C LEU A 268 51.86 41.23 5.22
N SER A 269 51.15 40.30 4.58
CA SER A 269 50.33 40.59 3.39
C SER A 269 49.23 41.62 3.70
N ASN A 270 48.60 41.53 4.87
CA ASN A 270 47.57 42.49 5.28
C ASN A 270 48.14 43.87 5.61
N VAL A 271 49.32 43.94 6.25
CA VAL A 271 50.04 45.20 6.49
C VAL A 271 50.49 45.81 5.18
N GLN A 272 51.02 45.01 4.25
CA GLN A 272 51.43 45.41 2.91
C GLN A 272 50.23 45.96 2.12
N LYS A 273 49.12 45.22 2.06
CA LYS A 273 47.86 45.68 1.43
C LYS A 273 47.31 46.93 2.09
N SER A 274 47.45 47.08 3.42
CA SER A 274 47.02 48.29 4.13
C SER A 274 47.90 49.51 3.83
N LEU A 275 49.16 49.30 3.45
CA LEU A 275 50.07 50.32 2.96
C LEU A 275 49.80 50.64 1.47
N GLU A 276 49.52 49.62 0.65
CA GLU A 276 49.25 49.75 -0.80
C GLU A 276 47.86 50.32 -1.11
N ALA A 277 46.82 49.95 -0.36
CA ALA A 277 45.43 50.38 -0.56
C ALA A 277 45.18 51.91 -0.40
N ARG A 278 46.21 52.69 -0.04
CA ARG A 278 46.16 54.16 0.00
C ARG A 278 47.09 54.85 -1.00
N ALA A 279 47.81 54.13 -1.86
CA ALA A 279 48.53 54.76 -2.97
C ALA A 279 47.58 55.38 -4.02
N ASP A 280 46.28 55.03 -3.99
CA ASP A 280 45.31 55.37 -5.03
C ASP A 280 44.45 56.64 -4.80
N ILE A 281 44.76 57.47 -3.80
CA ILE A 281 44.15 58.80 -3.72
C ILE A 281 45.24 59.87 -3.82
N PRO A 282 45.52 60.38 -5.03
CA PRO A 282 46.44 61.50 -5.22
C PRO A 282 46.01 62.68 -4.35
N ARG A 283 46.97 63.30 -3.66
CA ARG A 283 46.75 64.50 -2.83
C ARG A 283 45.96 65.58 -3.58
N GLU A 284 46.19 65.69 -4.88
CA GLU A 284 45.50 66.61 -5.80
C GLU A 284 44.00 66.33 -5.92
N LYS A 285 43.56 65.06 -5.85
CA LYS A 285 42.15 64.66 -5.96
C LYS A 285 41.37 64.95 -4.67
N VAL A 286 42.03 64.82 -3.53
CA VAL A 286 41.49 65.21 -2.21
C VAL A 286 41.37 66.74 -2.15
N LEU A 287 42.43 67.46 -2.54
CA LEU A 287 42.43 68.92 -2.60
C LEU A 287 41.39 69.48 -3.58
N ALA A 288 41.15 68.83 -4.73
CA ALA A 288 40.12 69.24 -5.68
C ALA A 288 38.69 69.11 -5.11
N MET A 289 38.41 67.99 -4.42
CA MET A 289 37.10 67.75 -3.80
C MET A 289 36.82 68.72 -2.64
N TYR A 290 37.85 69.11 -1.89
CA TYR A 290 37.74 70.14 -0.85
C TYR A 290 37.74 71.57 -1.42
N GLY A 291 38.43 71.82 -2.54
CA GLY A 291 38.45 73.12 -3.22
C GLY A 291 37.11 73.53 -3.83
N GLU A 292 36.29 72.56 -4.26
CA GLU A 292 34.91 72.82 -4.68
C GLU A 292 33.99 73.17 -3.50
N LEU A 293 34.17 72.53 -2.34
CA LEU A 293 33.44 72.86 -1.11
C LEU A 293 33.84 74.23 -0.55
N GLN A 294 35.08 74.66 -0.77
CA GLN A 294 35.63 75.92 -0.26
C GLN A 294 34.96 77.19 -0.81
N ARG A 295 34.25 77.11 -1.95
CA ARG A 295 33.52 78.26 -2.53
C ARG A 295 32.09 78.43 -1.99
N ALA A 296 31.59 77.48 -1.20
CA ALA A 296 30.20 77.45 -0.74
C ALA A 296 30.01 77.79 0.76
N PHE A 297 31.07 77.89 1.56
CA PHE A 297 30.96 78.03 3.02
C PHE A 297 31.70 79.26 3.57
N ARG A 298 31.14 79.88 4.62
CA ARG A 298 31.66 81.08 5.33
C ARG A 298 32.97 80.80 6.07
N ASP A 299 33.76 81.85 6.35
CA ASP A 299 35.12 81.85 6.92
C ASP A 299 35.32 81.03 8.21
N GLU A 300 34.30 80.86 9.04
CA GLU A 300 34.38 80.04 10.26
C GLU A 300 34.48 78.53 9.95
N THR A 301 33.97 78.08 8.80
CA THR A 301 34.05 76.68 8.32
C THR A 301 35.44 76.35 7.76
N LEU A 302 36.13 77.36 7.22
CA LEU A 302 37.46 77.26 6.63
C LEU A 302 38.54 76.96 7.67
N LYS A 303 38.47 77.58 8.85
CA LYS A 303 39.34 77.26 9.99
C LYS A 303 39.15 75.82 10.46
N HIS A 304 37.89 75.37 10.55
CA HIS A 304 37.57 74.01 10.96
C HIS A 304 38.05 72.96 9.94
N LEU A 305 38.06 73.30 8.64
CA LEU A 305 38.56 72.44 7.57
C LEU A 305 40.09 72.28 7.58
N GLN A 306 40.83 73.36 7.86
CA GLN A 306 42.29 73.33 7.97
C GLN A 306 42.75 72.51 9.18
N GLU A 307 42.05 72.61 10.31
CA GLU A 307 42.29 71.77 11.48
C GLU A 307 42.02 70.29 11.17
N VAL A 308 40.98 69.97 10.38
CA VAL A 308 40.70 68.61 9.92
C VAL A 308 41.76 68.09 8.95
N GLU A 309 42.28 68.91 8.03
CA GLU A 309 43.37 68.54 7.12
C GLU A 309 44.67 68.26 7.88
N ALA A 310 45.02 69.10 8.85
CA ALA A 310 46.18 68.90 9.72
C ALA A 310 46.05 67.63 10.57
N PHE A 311 44.86 67.40 11.15
CA PHE A 311 44.55 66.19 11.90
C PHE A 311 44.63 64.93 11.02
N HIS A 312 44.09 64.98 9.80
CA HIS A 312 44.15 63.86 8.85
C HIS A 312 45.59 63.55 8.41
N SER A 313 46.40 64.58 8.17
CA SER A 313 47.82 64.45 7.81
C SER A 313 48.63 63.85 8.95
N GLN A 314 48.37 64.26 10.19
CA GLN A 314 49.06 63.72 11.37
C GLN A 314 48.65 62.27 11.67
N LEU A 315 47.37 61.92 11.48
CA LEU A 315 46.88 60.53 11.57
C LEU A 315 47.52 59.62 10.51
N LEU A 316 47.73 60.14 9.30
CA LEU A 316 48.39 59.43 8.20
C LEU A 316 49.85 59.14 8.52
N THR A 317 50.61 60.15 8.96
CA THR A 317 52.03 59.99 9.32
C THR A 317 52.22 59.00 10.47
N ASN A 318 51.40 59.11 11.52
CA ASN A 318 51.43 58.20 12.65
C ASN A 318 51.06 56.76 12.25
N ARG A 319 50.10 56.59 11.34
CA ARG A 319 49.69 55.28 10.84
C ARG A 319 50.76 54.62 9.97
N ILE A 320 51.44 55.37 9.10
CA ILE A 320 52.54 54.85 8.27
C ILE A 320 53.72 54.44 9.15
N ALA A 321 54.10 55.28 10.14
CA ALA A 321 55.16 54.94 11.08
C ALA A 321 54.84 53.65 11.86
N ARG A 322 53.61 53.52 12.37
CA ARG A 322 53.16 52.32 13.10
C ARG A 322 53.13 51.07 12.22
N LEU A 323 52.55 51.15 11.01
CA LEU A 323 52.50 50.00 10.08
C LEU A 323 53.89 49.63 9.56
N GLY A 324 54.79 50.59 9.40
CA GLY A 324 56.19 50.36 9.03
C GLY A 324 56.97 49.63 10.13
N GLN A 325 56.82 50.04 11.40
CA GLN A 325 57.40 49.33 12.54
C GLN A 325 56.82 47.91 12.69
N GLU A 326 55.50 47.76 12.50
CA GLU A 326 54.86 46.45 12.57
C GLU A 326 55.33 45.52 11.44
N ARG A 327 55.50 46.05 10.21
CA ARG A 327 56.07 45.28 9.09
C ARG A 327 57.48 44.80 9.41
N MET A 328 58.33 45.68 9.93
CA MET A 328 59.71 45.32 10.28
C MET A 328 59.76 44.23 11.36
N ARG A 329 58.90 44.33 12.37
CA ARG A 329 58.76 43.30 13.41
C ARG A 329 58.34 41.95 12.83
N LEU A 330 57.30 41.93 12.01
CA LEU A 330 56.78 40.70 11.39
C LEU A 330 57.77 40.09 10.38
N GLU A 331 58.56 40.91 9.66
CA GLU A 331 59.63 40.41 8.79
C GLU A 331 60.76 39.73 9.58
N THR A 332 61.16 40.33 10.70
CA THR A 332 62.16 39.70 11.59
C THR A 332 61.62 38.40 12.19
N GLU A 333 60.36 38.38 12.61
CA GLU A 333 59.71 37.16 13.11
C GLU A 333 59.64 36.07 12.04
N LYS A 334 59.28 36.43 10.80
CA LYS A 334 59.28 35.50 9.66
C LYS A 334 60.66 34.90 9.41
N ARG A 335 61.73 35.72 9.39
CA ARG A 335 63.10 35.23 9.18
C ARG A 335 63.53 34.24 10.27
N ASN A 336 63.19 34.53 11.52
CA ASN A 336 63.50 33.63 12.64
C ASN A 336 62.74 32.30 12.50
N LEU A 337 61.45 32.34 12.16
CA LEU A 337 60.66 31.13 11.90
C LEU A 337 61.21 30.33 10.72
N GLU A 338 61.69 30.98 9.65
CA GLU A 338 62.29 30.30 8.50
C GLU A 338 63.60 29.60 8.85
N LEU A 339 64.46 30.24 9.66
CA LEU A 339 65.68 29.62 10.18
C LEU A 339 65.37 28.40 11.06
N GLU A 340 64.41 28.52 11.97
CA GLU A 340 63.97 27.40 12.82
C GLU A 340 63.36 26.26 12.01
N ILE A 341 62.51 26.57 11.02
CA ILE A 341 61.92 25.57 10.11
C ILE A 341 63.02 24.85 9.32
N HIS A 342 64.05 25.56 8.87
CA HIS A 342 65.14 24.97 8.12
C HIS A 342 65.96 23.99 8.97
N GLN A 343 66.35 24.39 10.18
CA GLN A 343 67.07 23.54 11.13
C GLN A 343 66.25 22.31 11.55
N LEU A 344 64.95 22.50 11.79
CA LEU A 344 64.04 21.43 12.18
C LEU A 344 63.76 20.46 11.02
N ASN A 345 63.62 20.95 9.78
CA ASN A 345 63.53 20.10 8.60
C ASN A 345 64.77 19.22 8.45
N GLN A 346 65.98 19.78 8.60
CA GLN A 346 67.22 18.99 8.53
C GLN A 346 67.26 17.88 9.59
N SER A 347 66.75 18.17 10.79
CA SER A 347 66.65 17.20 11.89
C SER A 347 65.60 16.10 11.60
N VAL A 348 64.46 16.46 11.03
CA VAL A 348 63.41 15.52 10.59
C VAL A 348 63.94 14.63 9.46
N ASP A 349 64.58 15.20 8.44
CA ASP A 349 65.12 14.45 7.30
C ASP A 349 66.22 13.47 7.74
N ALA A 350 67.08 13.86 8.68
CA ALA A 350 68.09 12.96 9.24
C ALA A 350 67.46 11.77 9.99
N LYS A 351 66.40 12.02 10.78
CA LYS A 351 65.67 10.97 11.52
C LYS A 351 64.87 10.07 10.57
N LEU A 352 64.25 10.62 9.53
CA LEU A 352 63.52 9.85 8.51
C LEU A 352 64.45 9.00 7.63
N ARG A 353 65.65 9.48 7.29
CA ARG A 353 66.66 8.68 6.57
C ARG A 353 67.16 7.51 7.42
N TYR A 354 67.36 7.73 8.73
CA TYR A 354 67.70 6.66 9.67
C TYR A 354 66.61 5.58 9.76
N LEU A 355 65.33 5.98 9.70
CA LEU A 355 64.19 5.06 9.68
C LEU A 355 64.03 4.32 8.33
N SER A 356 64.45 4.92 7.23
CA SER A 356 64.37 4.38 5.86
C SER A 356 65.38 3.26 5.55
N ASP A 357 66.48 3.16 6.30
CA ASP A 357 67.58 2.23 6.00
C ASP A 357 67.29 0.76 6.40
N LYS A 358 66.09 0.45 6.90
CA LYS A 358 65.65 -0.92 7.23
C LYS A 358 64.39 -1.29 6.45
N ARG A 359 64.47 -2.30 5.57
CA ARG A 359 63.36 -3.00 4.84
C ARG A 359 62.18 -3.48 5.72
N ALA A 360 62.28 -3.30 7.03
CA ALA A 360 61.31 -3.63 8.05
C ALA A 360 60.04 -2.74 7.99
N LEU A 361 60.15 -1.49 7.53
CA LEU A 361 59.06 -0.50 7.59
C LEU A 361 57.92 -0.83 6.60
N ASP A 362 58.24 -1.26 5.38
CA ASP A 362 57.24 -1.69 4.39
C ASP A 362 56.49 -2.95 4.82
N GLN A 363 57.20 -3.89 5.47
CA GLN A 363 56.60 -5.11 6.01
C GLN A 363 55.69 -4.80 7.21
N TYR A 364 56.11 -3.92 8.11
CA TYR A 364 55.29 -3.46 9.23
C TYR A 364 54.02 -2.74 8.74
N ALA A 365 54.15 -1.83 7.77
CA ALA A 365 53.02 -1.11 7.18
C ALA A 365 52.03 -2.08 6.50
N ALA A 366 52.52 -3.07 5.77
CA ALA A 366 51.69 -4.09 5.12
C ALA A 366 50.94 -4.97 6.13
N VAL A 367 51.62 -5.43 7.19
CA VAL A 367 51.00 -6.25 8.25
C VAL A 367 49.99 -5.42 9.05
N SER A 368 50.29 -4.16 9.37
CA SER A 368 49.37 -3.24 10.06
C SER A 368 48.11 -2.97 9.23
N ALA A 369 48.26 -2.77 7.92
CA ALA A 369 47.12 -2.60 7.01
C ALA A 369 46.24 -3.87 6.94
N GLN A 370 46.86 -5.05 6.88
CA GLN A 370 46.13 -6.33 6.92
C GLN A 370 45.41 -6.54 8.25
N LEU A 371 46.05 -6.22 9.38
CA LEU A 371 45.43 -6.29 10.70
C LEU A 371 44.22 -5.36 10.80
N SER A 372 44.32 -4.15 10.25
CA SER A 372 43.21 -3.19 10.20
C SER A 372 42.03 -3.74 9.40
N ASP A 373 42.28 -4.35 8.24
CA ASP A 373 41.26 -5.00 7.42
C ASP A 373 40.61 -6.20 8.14
N LEU A 374 41.41 -7.06 8.78
CA LEU A 374 40.91 -8.20 9.57
C LEU A 374 40.04 -7.73 10.75
N ARG A 375 40.46 -6.70 11.48
CA ARG A 375 39.68 -6.10 12.58
C ARG A 375 38.37 -5.50 12.08
N ALA A 376 38.40 -4.80 10.94
CA ALA A 376 37.18 -4.25 10.34
C ALA A 376 36.19 -5.36 9.94
N LYS A 377 36.69 -6.45 9.36
CA LYS A 377 35.89 -7.64 9.01
C LYS A 377 35.33 -8.34 10.24
N PHE A 378 36.14 -8.52 11.29
CA PHE A 378 35.74 -9.15 12.55
C PHE A 378 34.65 -8.33 13.26
N HIS A 379 34.86 -7.02 13.45
CA HIS A 379 33.86 -6.15 14.07
C HIS A 379 32.53 -6.16 13.30
N LYS A 380 32.62 -6.07 11.98
CA LYS A 380 31.45 -6.14 11.11
C LYS A 380 30.70 -7.47 11.30
N LEU A 381 31.41 -8.61 11.34
CA LEU A 381 30.81 -9.93 11.60
C LEU A 381 30.22 -10.06 13.01
N GLN A 382 30.84 -9.44 14.02
CA GLN A 382 30.36 -9.41 15.39
C GLN A 382 29.06 -8.60 15.54
N ASP A 383 29.02 -7.39 14.99
CA ASP A 383 27.80 -6.56 14.92
C ASP A 383 26.65 -7.32 14.26
N TYR A 384 26.99 -8.10 13.23
CA TYR A 384 26.01 -8.91 12.53
C TYR A 384 25.44 -10.04 13.35
N GLN A 385 26.28 -10.77 14.09
CA GLN A 385 25.83 -11.81 15.00
C GLN A 385 24.90 -11.22 16.08
N HIS A 386 25.25 -10.06 16.63
CA HIS A 386 24.45 -9.38 17.64
C HIS A 386 23.07 -8.95 17.10
N LEU A 387 23.01 -8.33 15.91
CA LEU A 387 21.75 -7.93 15.28
C LEU A 387 20.85 -9.14 14.97
N LEU A 388 21.43 -10.23 14.47
CA LEU A 388 20.69 -11.45 14.17
C LEU A 388 20.18 -12.13 15.44
N HIS A 389 20.99 -12.17 16.51
CA HIS A 389 20.56 -12.69 17.80
C HIS A 389 19.35 -11.93 18.32
N LYS A 390 19.43 -10.59 18.35
CA LYS A 390 18.34 -9.72 18.78
C LYS A 390 17.08 -9.89 17.92
N SER A 391 17.22 -10.02 16.61
CA SER A 391 16.10 -10.31 15.69
C SER A 391 15.39 -11.63 16.05
N ARG A 392 16.17 -12.68 16.38
CA ARG A 392 15.62 -13.99 16.78
C ARG A 392 14.94 -13.94 18.14
N GLU A 393 15.50 -13.22 19.10
CA GLU A 393 14.87 -12.98 20.41
C GLU A 393 13.54 -12.22 20.26
N ASP A 394 13.53 -11.14 19.47
CA ASP A 394 12.31 -10.38 19.15
C ASP A 394 11.26 -11.30 18.50
N ALA A 395 11.67 -12.14 17.54
CA ALA A 395 10.77 -13.07 16.85
C ALA A 395 10.19 -14.12 17.82
N ALA A 396 11.00 -14.66 18.74
CA ALA A 396 10.53 -15.58 19.78
C ALA A 396 9.55 -14.89 20.75
N SER A 397 9.86 -13.67 21.19
CA SER A 397 9.00 -12.85 22.05
C SER A 397 7.64 -12.58 21.38
N ILE A 398 7.63 -12.26 20.08
CA ILE A 398 6.39 -12.03 19.34
C ILE A 398 5.51 -13.29 19.29
N ARG A 399 6.11 -14.48 19.13
CA ARG A 399 5.35 -15.74 19.15
C ARG A 399 4.67 -15.97 20.49
N ILE A 400 5.37 -15.69 21.60
CA ILE A 400 4.80 -15.79 22.95
C ILE A 400 3.63 -14.80 23.09
N LYS A 401 3.84 -13.53 22.75
CA LYS A 401 2.80 -12.49 22.80
C LYS A 401 1.58 -12.84 21.95
N LEU A 402 1.77 -13.40 20.75
CA LEU A 402 0.65 -13.83 19.91
C LEU A 402 -0.18 -14.96 20.56
N ALA A 403 0.48 -15.92 21.22
CA ALA A 403 -0.20 -16.98 21.96
C ALA A 403 -0.98 -16.44 23.17
N GLU A 404 -0.38 -15.53 23.94
CA GLU A 404 -1.05 -14.86 25.06
C GLU A 404 -2.27 -14.05 24.58
N GLU A 405 -2.14 -13.27 23.51
CA GLU A 405 -3.25 -12.50 22.95
C GLU A 405 -4.38 -13.41 22.42
N ASN A 406 -4.07 -14.64 21.96
CA ASN A 406 -5.12 -15.60 21.58
C ASN A 406 -5.96 -16.02 22.81
N ILE A 407 -5.30 -16.28 23.95
CA ILE A 407 -5.99 -16.64 25.20
C ILE A 407 -6.85 -15.46 25.67
N LYS A 408 -6.28 -14.24 25.70
CA LYS A 408 -7.01 -13.02 26.07
C LYS A 408 -8.23 -12.78 25.16
N THR A 409 -8.09 -13.07 23.87
CA THR A 409 -9.19 -12.89 22.91
C THR A 409 -10.32 -13.87 23.17
N ASN A 410 -10.03 -15.13 23.51
CA ASN A 410 -11.08 -16.09 23.89
C ASN A 410 -11.79 -15.64 25.16
N ALA A 411 -11.04 -15.27 26.21
CA ALA A 411 -11.61 -14.76 27.45
C ALA A 411 -12.52 -13.53 27.19
N TYR A 412 -12.06 -12.58 26.39
CA TYR A 412 -12.87 -11.42 26.00
C TYR A 412 -14.17 -11.82 25.29
N LEU A 413 -14.12 -12.78 24.35
CA LEU A 413 -15.31 -13.23 23.62
C LEU A 413 -16.33 -13.92 24.55
N ASP A 414 -15.85 -14.70 25.52
CA ASP A 414 -16.69 -15.37 26.50
C ASP A 414 -17.30 -14.36 27.49
N GLU A 415 -16.49 -13.45 28.04
CA GLU A 415 -16.91 -12.43 29.00
C GLU A 415 -17.91 -11.43 28.40
N THR A 416 -17.72 -11.05 27.12
CA THR A 416 -18.56 -10.08 26.42
C THR A 416 -19.64 -10.73 25.56
N PHE A 417 -19.88 -12.04 25.71
CA PHE A 417 -20.78 -12.81 24.83
C PHE A 417 -22.15 -12.14 24.66
N TYR A 418 -22.87 -11.90 25.76
CA TYR A 418 -24.23 -11.34 25.70
C TYR A 418 -24.29 -9.92 25.13
N GLU A 419 -23.30 -9.08 25.47
CA GLU A 419 -23.23 -7.70 24.96
C GLU A 419 -22.94 -7.70 23.45
N THR A 420 -21.98 -8.52 23.02
CA THR A 420 -21.62 -8.69 21.61
C THR A 420 -22.81 -9.25 20.84
N GLU A 421 -23.46 -10.30 21.35
CA GLU A 421 -24.63 -10.91 20.73
C GLU A 421 -25.78 -9.89 20.57
N SER A 422 -26.06 -9.10 21.62
CA SER A 422 -27.09 -8.04 21.56
C SER A 422 -26.79 -7.02 20.46
N ARG A 423 -25.53 -6.62 20.28
CA ARG A 423 -25.13 -5.66 19.24
C ARG A 423 -25.24 -6.26 17.84
N LEU A 424 -24.81 -7.51 17.68
CA LEU A 424 -24.83 -8.22 16.40
C LEU A 424 -26.25 -8.64 15.97
N ASN A 425 -27.13 -8.93 16.92
CA ASN A 425 -28.53 -9.33 16.67
C ASN A 425 -29.37 -8.25 15.98
N VAL A 426 -28.95 -6.97 16.03
CA VAL A 426 -29.59 -5.90 15.27
C VAL A 426 -29.64 -6.23 13.77
N PHE A 427 -28.54 -6.75 13.21
CA PHE A 427 -28.50 -7.15 11.81
C PHE A 427 -29.50 -8.28 11.52
N SER A 428 -29.52 -9.33 12.36
CA SER A 428 -30.46 -10.44 12.22
C SER A 428 -31.91 -9.95 12.25
N SER A 429 -32.24 -9.07 13.21
CA SER A 429 -33.58 -8.51 13.35
C SER A 429 -34.03 -7.70 12.13
N LEU A 430 -33.12 -6.95 11.50
CA LEU A 430 -33.39 -6.18 10.30
C LEU A 430 -33.52 -7.11 9.08
N ALA A 431 -32.64 -8.10 8.95
CA ALA A 431 -32.68 -9.07 7.86
C ALA A 431 -33.98 -9.89 7.87
N LYS A 432 -34.43 -10.33 9.06
CA LYS A 432 -35.68 -11.08 9.24
C LYS A 432 -36.95 -10.31 8.86
N ARG A 433 -36.90 -8.97 8.78
CA ARG A 433 -38.02 -8.18 8.23
C ARG A 433 -38.21 -8.39 6.73
N PHE A 434 -37.16 -8.75 6.02
CA PHE A 434 -37.18 -9.02 4.57
C PHE A 434 -37.18 -10.52 4.28
N TYR A 435 -36.53 -11.31 5.14
CA TYR A 435 -36.35 -12.75 5.00
C TYR A 435 -36.66 -13.46 6.34
N PRO A 436 -37.95 -13.61 6.70
CA PRO A 436 -38.37 -14.09 8.03
C PRO A 436 -37.77 -15.46 8.40
N ASP A 437 -37.71 -16.37 7.42
CA ASP A 437 -37.32 -17.76 7.62
C ASP A 437 -35.83 -18.01 7.27
N ALA A 438 -35.09 -16.99 6.84
CA ALA A 438 -33.68 -17.12 6.53
C ALA A 438 -32.83 -17.01 7.81
N PRO A 439 -31.87 -17.94 8.04
CA PRO A 439 -30.89 -17.73 9.09
C PRO A 439 -30.03 -16.53 8.71
N ALA A 440 -30.10 -15.46 9.50
CA ALA A 440 -29.33 -14.25 9.26
C ALA A 440 -28.59 -13.85 10.53
N GLY A 441 -27.33 -13.46 10.40
CA GLY A 441 -26.51 -13.13 11.55
C GLY A 441 -25.12 -12.65 11.19
N ILE A 442 -24.43 -12.18 12.22
CA ILE A 442 -23.01 -11.85 12.19
C ILE A 442 -22.32 -12.80 13.15
N THR A 443 -21.26 -13.46 12.70
CA THR A 443 -20.44 -14.32 13.55
C THR A 443 -19.08 -13.68 13.77
N LEU A 444 -18.58 -13.79 15.00
CA LEU A 444 -17.26 -13.32 15.38
C LEU A 444 -16.56 -14.43 16.16
N GLN A 445 -15.47 -14.96 15.59
CA GLN A 445 -14.67 -16.00 16.23
C GLN A 445 -13.20 -15.58 16.26
N ASN A 446 -12.44 -16.05 17.26
CA ASN A 446 -11.02 -15.77 17.33
C ASN A 446 -10.28 -16.42 16.16
N ASN A 447 -9.59 -15.60 15.37
CA ASN A 447 -8.75 -16.08 14.27
C ASN A 447 -7.32 -16.28 14.79
N ILE A 448 -6.92 -17.54 14.96
CA ILE A 448 -5.56 -17.92 15.39
C ILE A 448 -4.56 -18.05 14.22
N GLY A 449 -5.02 -17.85 12.98
CA GLY A 449 -4.24 -18.07 11.77
C GLY A 449 -3.06 -17.13 11.58
N ASP A 450 -2.19 -17.51 10.64
CA ASP A 450 -1.01 -16.75 10.23
C ASP A 450 -1.36 -15.58 9.29
N ASN A 451 -2.08 -14.62 9.85
CA ASN A 451 -2.56 -13.43 9.16
C ASN A 451 -2.65 -12.25 10.14
N LYS A 452 -2.99 -11.07 9.61
CA LYS A 452 -3.11 -9.83 10.39
C LYS A 452 -4.50 -9.58 10.99
N THR A 453 -5.46 -10.49 10.82
CA THR A 453 -6.86 -10.32 11.26
C THR A 453 -7.13 -11.07 12.56
N ARG A 454 -7.61 -10.39 13.61
CA ARG A 454 -7.85 -11.00 14.92
C ARG A 454 -9.11 -11.85 14.99
N TYR A 455 -10.12 -11.54 14.19
CA TYR A 455 -11.38 -12.27 14.20
C TYR A 455 -11.79 -12.71 12.80
N ASP A 456 -12.41 -13.88 12.74
CA ASP A 456 -13.22 -14.32 11.62
C ASP A 456 -14.58 -13.62 11.71
N PHE A 457 -14.68 -12.50 11.00
CA PHE A 457 -15.87 -11.64 10.96
C PHE A 457 -16.67 -11.95 9.70
N ASP A 458 -17.82 -12.60 9.89
CA ASP A 458 -18.69 -12.98 8.80
C ASP A 458 -20.11 -12.48 8.97
N VAL A 459 -20.70 -12.06 7.85
CA VAL A 459 -22.05 -11.49 7.78
C VAL A 459 -22.82 -12.32 6.77
N ARG A 460 -23.84 -13.04 7.23
CA ARG A 460 -24.59 -13.98 6.39
C ARG A 460 -26.08 -13.70 6.46
N ILE A 461 -26.72 -13.81 5.31
CA ILE A 461 -28.15 -14.08 5.18
C ILE A 461 -28.21 -15.40 4.41
N GLY A 462 -28.77 -16.43 5.04
CA GLY A 462 -28.97 -17.73 4.44
C GLY A 462 -29.86 -17.61 3.21
N GLY A 463 -29.61 -18.49 2.22
CA GLY A 463 -30.51 -18.64 1.10
C GLY A 463 -31.81 -19.32 1.53
N LEU A 464 -32.92 -18.92 0.91
CA LEU A 464 -34.23 -19.56 1.05
C LEU A 464 -34.18 -20.98 0.42
N LEU A 465 -33.90 -21.99 1.24
CA LEU A 465 -33.96 -23.43 0.86
C LEU A 465 -35.40 -23.92 0.68
N ASP A 466 -36.39 -23.12 1.06
CA ASP A 466 -37.82 -23.33 0.93
C ASP A 466 -38.39 -22.78 -0.40
N LYS A 467 -37.62 -22.02 -1.18
CA LYS A 467 -38.07 -21.51 -2.48
C LYS A 467 -38.38 -22.68 -3.43
N PRO A 468 -39.52 -22.66 -4.14
CA PRO A 468 -39.86 -23.73 -5.08
C PRO A 468 -38.84 -23.80 -6.22
N LEU A 469 -38.56 -25.01 -6.70
CA LEU A 469 -37.88 -25.19 -7.98
C LEU A 469 -38.80 -24.80 -9.15
N SER A 470 -38.19 -24.64 -10.31
CA SER A 470 -38.89 -24.39 -11.55
C SER A 470 -39.89 -25.50 -11.82
N ARG A 471 -41.01 -25.12 -12.42
CA ARG A 471 -42.12 -26.02 -12.75
C ARG A 471 -42.45 -25.93 -14.21
N SER A 472 -42.76 -27.06 -14.81
CA SER A 472 -43.11 -27.11 -16.22
C SER A 472 -44.53 -26.65 -16.52
N ASN A 473 -44.74 -26.32 -17.79
CA ASN A 473 -46.05 -25.96 -18.31
C ASN A 473 -46.83 -27.19 -18.84
N ALA A 474 -46.34 -28.41 -18.58
CA ALA A 474 -47.09 -29.63 -18.83
C ALA A 474 -48.26 -29.80 -17.84
N ASN A 475 -49.21 -30.67 -18.17
CA ASN A 475 -50.31 -31.03 -17.26
C ASN A 475 -49.73 -31.53 -15.93
N GLY A 476 -50.30 -31.08 -14.81
CA GLY A 476 -49.81 -31.37 -13.46
C GLY A 476 -48.62 -30.50 -13.01
N ARG A 477 -48.08 -29.63 -13.87
CA ARG A 477 -46.98 -28.68 -13.58
C ARG A 477 -45.85 -29.28 -12.72
N PRO A 478 -45.26 -30.40 -13.17
CA PRO A 478 -44.19 -31.08 -12.44
C PRO A 478 -43.02 -30.13 -12.18
N SER A 479 -42.44 -30.23 -10.99
CA SER A 479 -41.20 -29.55 -10.63
C SER A 479 -40.00 -30.11 -11.39
N ALA A 480 -38.91 -29.34 -11.40
CA ALA A 480 -37.63 -29.79 -11.93
C ALA A 480 -37.18 -31.09 -11.25
N ARG A 481 -36.68 -32.02 -12.06
CA ARG A 481 -36.21 -33.36 -11.64
C ARG A 481 -34.75 -33.61 -11.96
N TYR A 482 -34.22 -32.90 -12.95
CA TYR A 482 -32.86 -33.12 -13.44
C TYR A 482 -31.99 -31.93 -13.15
N PHE A 483 -30.80 -32.19 -12.63
CA PHE A 483 -29.75 -31.20 -12.44
C PHE A 483 -28.73 -31.35 -13.57
N VAL A 484 -28.81 -30.47 -14.57
CA VAL A 484 -28.04 -30.65 -15.80
C VAL A 484 -26.68 -29.98 -15.67
N LEU A 485 -25.66 -30.80 -15.82
CA LEU A 485 -24.26 -30.43 -15.82
C LEU A 485 -23.86 -30.05 -17.24
N HIS A 486 -23.53 -28.78 -17.45
CA HIS A 486 -23.05 -28.21 -18.71
C HIS A 486 -21.67 -27.57 -18.55
N ASP A 487 -21.01 -27.34 -19.68
CA ASP A 487 -19.87 -26.44 -19.75
C ASP A 487 -19.93 -25.41 -20.88
N THR A 488 -19.33 -24.24 -20.65
CA THR A 488 -19.43 -23.11 -21.58
C THR A 488 -18.72 -23.32 -22.91
N SER A 489 -17.82 -24.30 -23.01
CA SER A 489 -17.07 -24.61 -24.24
C SER A 489 -16.37 -23.40 -24.89
N ASP A 490 -15.87 -22.49 -24.05
CA ASP A 490 -15.42 -21.15 -24.43
C ASP A 490 -14.09 -21.25 -25.22
N ASN A 491 -14.12 -21.06 -26.55
CA ASN A 491 -12.97 -21.40 -27.40
C ASN A 491 -11.94 -20.27 -27.52
N VAL A 492 -10.67 -20.55 -27.21
CA VAL A 492 -9.54 -19.60 -27.25
C VAL A 492 -8.58 -19.85 -28.41
N CYS A 493 -9.05 -20.41 -29.53
CA CYS A 493 -8.22 -20.72 -30.70
C CYS A 493 -7.38 -19.54 -31.23
N ALA A 494 -7.86 -18.30 -31.09
CA ALA A 494 -7.13 -17.10 -31.49
C ALA A 494 -5.90 -16.81 -30.60
N ASN A 495 -5.85 -17.37 -29.39
CA ASN A 495 -4.70 -17.28 -28.48
C ASN A 495 -4.66 -18.50 -27.55
N ILE A 496 -4.13 -19.61 -28.08
CA ILE A 496 -4.09 -20.92 -27.41
C ILE A 496 -3.35 -20.85 -26.06
N LYS A 497 -2.38 -19.94 -25.89
CA LYS A 497 -1.65 -19.75 -24.61
C LYS A 497 -2.58 -19.39 -23.44
N ARG A 498 -3.78 -18.85 -23.72
CA ARG A 498 -4.76 -18.54 -22.67
C ARG A 498 -5.32 -19.80 -21.99
N LEU A 499 -5.23 -20.97 -22.62
CA LEU A 499 -5.67 -22.23 -22.02
C LEU A 499 -4.89 -22.53 -20.74
N ALA A 500 -3.56 -22.29 -20.74
CA ALA A 500 -2.69 -22.52 -19.59
C ALA A 500 -2.88 -21.53 -18.44
N SER A 501 -3.55 -20.40 -18.69
CA SER A 501 -3.78 -19.33 -17.70
C SER A 501 -5.26 -19.20 -17.32
N ALA A 502 -6.07 -20.20 -17.66
CA ALA A 502 -7.51 -20.12 -17.49
C ALA A 502 -8.00 -20.13 -16.05
N ASP A 503 -7.19 -20.61 -15.12
CA ASP A 503 -7.57 -20.71 -13.71
C ASP A 503 -7.15 -19.45 -12.93
N LEU A 504 -6.42 -18.54 -13.56
CA LEU A 504 -6.02 -17.29 -12.91
C LEU A 504 -7.24 -16.42 -12.60
N PRO A 505 -7.34 -15.80 -11.41
CA PRO A 505 -8.43 -14.89 -11.08
C PRO A 505 -8.57 -13.71 -12.05
N THR A 506 -7.48 -13.34 -12.72
CA THR A 506 -7.42 -12.25 -13.71
C THR A 506 -7.96 -12.64 -15.09
N ALA A 507 -8.21 -13.94 -15.34
CA ALA A 507 -8.69 -14.44 -16.62
C ALA A 507 -10.07 -13.86 -16.95
N PRO A 508 -10.35 -13.47 -18.22
CA PRO A 508 -11.59 -12.76 -18.59
C PRO A 508 -12.88 -13.51 -18.23
N TRP A 509 -12.88 -14.84 -18.30
CA TRP A 509 -14.02 -15.69 -17.96
C TRP A 509 -14.26 -15.86 -16.45
N ASN A 510 -13.32 -15.48 -15.58
CA ASN A 510 -13.53 -15.48 -14.13
C ASN A 510 -14.19 -14.18 -13.62
N ARG A 511 -14.45 -13.23 -14.53
CA ARG A 511 -15.21 -12.00 -14.23
C ARG A 511 -16.70 -12.32 -14.29
N VAL A 512 -17.36 -12.30 -13.14
CA VAL A 512 -18.79 -12.61 -13.02
C VAL A 512 -19.66 -11.72 -13.91
N GLU A 513 -19.24 -10.47 -14.14
CA GLU A 513 -19.90 -9.51 -15.04
C GLU A 513 -20.08 -10.04 -16.45
N ARG A 514 -19.14 -10.87 -16.94
CA ARG A 514 -19.19 -11.44 -18.29
C ARG A 514 -20.47 -12.26 -18.50
N TRP A 515 -20.92 -12.98 -17.46
CA TRP A 515 -22.00 -13.96 -17.55
C TRP A 515 -23.36 -13.39 -17.17
N LYS A 516 -23.43 -12.15 -16.67
CA LYS A 516 -24.67 -11.56 -16.11
C LYS A 516 -25.80 -11.45 -17.13
N ASP A 517 -25.50 -11.15 -18.39
CA ASP A 517 -26.54 -10.88 -19.41
C ASP A 517 -26.81 -12.08 -20.36
N TYR A 518 -26.14 -13.22 -20.12
CA TYR A 518 -26.31 -14.41 -20.94
C TYR A 518 -27.77 -14.89 -20.91
N LYS A 519 -28.25 -15.39 -22.05
CA LYS A 519 -29.66 -15.82 -22.18
C LYS A 519 -29.87 -17.24 -21.67
N GLN A 520 -28.82 -18.04 -21.62
CA GLN A 520 -28.81 -19.45 -21.24
C GLN A 520 -28.64 -19.62 -19.72
N ALA A 521 -28.99 -20.82 -19.24
CA ALA A 521 -28.79 -21.29 -17.87
C ALA A 521 -29.58 -20.62 -16.74
N HIS A 522 -29.61 -21.28 -15.59
CA HIS A 522 -30.02 -20.69 -14.31
C HIS A 522 -28.81 -20.22 -13.50
N MET A 523 -27.64 -20.81 -13.74
CA MET A 523 -26.43 -20.49 -12.98
C MET A 523 -25.19 -20.74 -13.82
N PHE A 524 -24.23 -19.81 -13.74
CA PHE A 524 -22.85 -20.02 -14.20
C PHE A 524 -21.92 -20.18 -13.00
N ILE A 525 -20.92 -21.06 -13.11
CA ILE A 525 -19.84 -21.25 -12.12
C ILE A 525 -18.50 -20.96 -12.78
N THR A 526 -17.81 -19.91 -12.35
CA THR A 526 -16.46 -19.54 -12.85
C THR A 526 -15.40 -20.55 -12.41
N ARG A 527 -14.20 -20.52 -13.03
CA ARG A 527 -13.10 -21.44 -12.68
C ARG A 527 -12.66 -21.33 -11.22
N ASP A 528 -12.80 -20.15 -10.63
CA ASP A 528 -12.53 -19.86 -9.22
C ASP A 528 -13.75 -20.07 -8.29
N GLY A 529 -14.80 -20.74 -8.76
CA GLY A 529 -15.93 -21.18 -7.93
C GLY A 529 -16.96 -20.09 -7.57
N LYS A 530 -16.93 -18.93 -8.23
CA LYS A 530 -17.96 -17.89 -8.07
C LYS A 530 -19.18 -18.23 -8.90
N THR A 531 -20.36 -17.88 -8.40
CA THR A 531 -21.64 -18.13 -9.08
C THR A 531 -22.24 -16.86 -9.66
N VAL A 532 -22.85 -16.97 -10.83
CA VAL A 532 -23.62 -15.88 -11.47
C VAL A 532 -25.01 -16.38 -11.83
N ARG A 533 -26.02 -15.56 -11.53
CA ARG A 533 -27.39 -15.75 -12.00
C ARG A 533 -27.61 -14.90 -13.25
N PRO A 534 -27.58 -15.49 -14.45
CA PRO A 534 -27.74 -14.75 -15.68
C PRO A 534 -29.16 -14.16 -15.73
N GLN A 535 -29.29 -12.87 -16.05
CA GLN A 535 -30.56 -12.13 -16.10
C GLN A 535 -31.39 -12.27 -14.81
N GLU A 536 -30.71 -12.37 -13.67
CA GLU A 536 -31.30 -12.60 -12.35
C GLU A 536 -32.10 -13.91 -12.20
N ARG A 537 -31.99 -14.80 -13.20
CA ARG A 537 -32.67 -16.08 -13.22
C ARG A 537 -32.10 -17.00 -12.15
N ASP A 538 -32.97 -17.59 -11.34
CA ASP A 538 -32.59 -18.63 -10.37
C ASP A 538 -33.34 -19.94 -10.68
N PHE A 539 -33.08 -21.00 -9.90
CA PHE A 539 -33.71 -22.30 -10.13
C PHE A 539 -35.24 -22.32 -9.98
N SER A 540 -35.91 -21.26 -9.53
CA SER A 540 -37.38 -21.19 -9.51
C SER A 540 -37.98 -20.80 -10.87
N VAL A 541 -37.19 -20.21 -11.76
CA VAL A 541 -37.67 -19.74 -13.07
C VAL A 541 -37.66 -20.91 -14.06
N PRO A 542 -38.78 -21.26 -14.72
CA PRO A 542 -38.77 -22.26 -15.78
C PRO A 542 -37.86 -21.83 -16.93
N TRP A 543 -36.86 -22.65 -17.24
CA TRP A 543 -35.94 -22.40 -18.35
C TRP A 543 -35.58 -23.68 -19.12
N ARG A 544 -34.89 -23.50 -20.25
CA ARG A 544 -34.37 -24.57 -21.11
C ARG A 544 -32.93 -24.89 -20.73
N ALA A 545 -32.63 -26.16 -20.56
CA ALA A 545 -31.29 -26.71 -20.43
C ALA A 545 -30.79 -27.30 -21.75
N THR A 546 -31.61 -28.10 -22.42
CA THR A 546 -31.12 -29.03 -23.45
C THR A 546 -31.74 -28.78 -24.82
N ARG A 547 -31.14 -29.34 -25.89
CA ARG A 547 -31.76 -29.36 -27.22
C ARG A 547 -32.95 -30.29 -27.25
N LEU A 548 -33.00 -31.36 -26.46
CA LEU A 548 -34.19 -32.18 -26.28
C LEU A 548 -35.42 -31.33 -25.98
N GLU A 549 -35.30 -30.38 -25.04
CA GLU A 549 -36.40 -29.46 -24.71
C GLU A 549 -36.74 -28.51 -25.87
N ASN A 550 -35.73 -28.01 -26.59
CA ASN A 550 -35.92 -27.01 -27.63
C ASN A 550 -36.39 -27.56 -28.99
N LYS A 551 -36.03 -28.81 -29.31
CA LYS A 551 -36.16 -29.37 -30.67
C LYS A 551 -37.05 -30.60 -30.76
N VAL A 552 -37.22 -31.34 -29.67
CA VAL A 552 -37.92 -32.63 -29.69
C VAL A 552 -39.20 -32.59 -28.85
N VAL A 553 -39.07 -32.30 -27.56
CA VAL A 553 -40.20 -32.37 -26.60
C VAL A 553 -41.01 -31.06 -26.58
N GLY A 554 -40.38 -29.94 -26.93
CA GLY A 554 -41.05 -28.65 -27.13
C GLY A 554 -41.39 -27.90 -25.85
N GLU A 555 -42.18 -26.83 -25.98
CA GLU A 555 -42.19 -25.79 -24.94
C GLU A 555 -42.72 -26.26 -23.56
N ARG A 556 -43.51 -27.35 -23.52
CA ARG A 556 -44.13 -27.88 -22.31
C ARG A 556 -43.15 -28.50 -21.31
N SER A 557 -41.96 -28.94 -21.75
CA SER A 557 -40.93 -29.52 -20.86
C SER A 557 -40.10 -28.49 -20.09
N LYS A 558 -40.31 -27.18 -20.32
CA LYS A 558 -39.49 -26.09 -19.75
C LYS A 558 -39.49 -26.18 -18.25
N GLY A 559 -38.35 -26.05 -17.58
CA GLY A 559 -38.31 -26.11 -16.12
C GLY A 559 -38.42 -27.51 -15.53
N ILE A 560 -38.31 -28.57 -16.34
CA ILE A 560 -37.99 -29.92 -15.83
C ILE A 560 -36.48 -30.06 -15.53
N PHE A 561 -35.65 -29.27 -16.20
CA PHE A 561 -34.20 -29.37 -16.17
C PHE A 561 -33.58 -28.09 -15.58
N LEU A 562 -32.81 -28.23 -14.50
CA LEU A 562 -32.02 -27.15 -13.93
C LEU A 562 -30.69 -27.04 -14.67
N HIS A 563 -30.59 -26.08 -15.57
CA HIS A 563 -29.39 -25.79 -16.35
C HIS A 563 -28.31 -25.07 -15.50
N VAL A 564 -27.16 -25.74 -15.29
CA VAL A 564 -25.97 -25.19 -14.65
C VAL A 564 -24.76 -25.26 -15.58
N GLU A 565 -24.21 -24.09 -15.90
CA GLU A 565 -23.05 -23.92 -16.77
C GLU A 565 -21.79 -23.75 -15.94
N SER A 566 -20.81 -24.63 -16.11
CA SER A 566 -19.47 -24.41 -15.55
C SER A 566 -18.56 -23.83 -16.61
N VAL A 567 -17.86 -22.75 -16.26
CA VAL A 567 -16.91 -22.12 -17.16
C VAL A 567 -15.80 -23.12 -17.48
N GLN A 568 -15.71 -23.47 -18.76
CA GLN A 568 -14.67 -24.31 -19.34
C GLN A 568 -14.17 -23.66 -20.61
N VAL A 569 -12.86 -23.71 -20.77
CA VAL A 569 -12.15 -23.13 -21.92
C VAL A 569 -11.72 -24.26 -22.83
N ARG A 570 -11.87 -24.07 -24.14
CA ARG A 570 -11.48 -25.04 -25.17
C ARG A 570 -10.50 -24.44 -26.16
N SER A 571 -9.79 -25.28 -26.88
CA SER A 571 -8.87 -24.91 -27.95
C SER A 571 -9.05 -25.81 -29.16
N VAL A 572 -8.46 -25.40 -30.27
CA VAL A 572 -8.43 -26.15 -31.52
C VAL A 572 -7.39 -27.27 -31.49
N GLU A 573 -7.78 -28.43 -32.03
CA GLU A 573 -6.83 -29.42 -32.54
C GLU A 573 -6.42 -29.02 -33.95
N LEU A 574 -5.11 -28.87 -34.19
CA LEU A 574 -4.55 -28.42 -35.46
C LEU A 574 -3.79 -29.55 -36.16
N LYS A 575 -4.00 -29.67 -37.47
CA LYS A 575 -3.09 -30.42 -38.34
C LYS A 575 -1.83 -29.57 -38.64
N PRO A 576 -0.68 -30.19 -38.97
CA PRO A 576 0.51 -29.44 -39.37
C PRO A 576 0.21 -28.44 -40.48
N GLY A 577 0.59 -27.18 -40.28
CA GLY A 577 0.36 -26.08 -41.24
C GLY A 577 -1.07 -25.52 -41.29
N GLN A 578 -2.00 -26.01 -40.46
CA GLN A 578 -3.39 -25.54 -40.45
C GLN A 578 -3.58 -24.28 -39.59
N SER A 579 -4.32 -23.30 -40.10
CA SER A 579 -4.75 -22.13 -39.32
C SER A 579 -5.77 -22.51 -38.23
N PRO A 580 -5.71 -21.91 -37.02
CA PRO A 580 -6.70 -22.10 -35.97
C PRO A 580 -8.07 -21.50 -36.31
N LEU A 581 -8.12 -20.58 -37.28
CA LEU A 581 -9.33 -19.91 -37.76
C LEU A 581 -9.64 -20.34 -39.19
N ASN A 582 -10.94 -20.52 -39.49
CA ASN A 582 -11.43 -20.65 -40.86
C ASN A 582 -11.49 -19.28 -41.56
N ASP A 583 -11.83 -19.28 -42.85
CA ASP A 583 -11.89 -18.09 -43.70
C ASP A 583 -12.91 -17.02 -43.21
N LYS A 584 -13.79 -17.39 -42.27
CA LYS A 584 -14.77 -16.50 -41.63
C LYS A 584 -14.31 -15.99 -40.27
N GLY A 585 -13.05 -16.21 -39.90
CA GLY A 585 -12.47 -15.80 -38.61
C GLY A 585 -13.03 -16.57 -37.40
N LYS A 586 -13.66 -17.74 -37.60
CA LYS A 586 -14.16 -18.60 -36.51
C LYS A 586 -13.21 -19.76 -36.26
N CYS A 587 -13.15 -20.22 -35.01
CA CYS A 587 -12.38 -21.42 -34.66
C CYS A 587 -12.81 -22.62 -35.52
N ILE A 588 -11.83 -23.36 -36.04
CA ILE A 588 -12.09 -24.51 -36.91
C ILE A 588 -12.73 -25.70 -36.19
N ASN A 589 -12.48 -25.83 -34.88
CA ASN A 589 -13.05 -26.83 -33.96
C ASN A 589 -12.76 -26.40 -32.51
N ASP A 590 -13.27 -27.15 -31.53
CA ASP A 590 -13.10 -26.93 -30.09
C ASP A 590 -12.66 -28.22 -29.37
N ARG A 591 -11.89 -29.08 -30.06
CA ARG A 591 -11.64 -30.47 -29.62
C ARG A 591 -10.75 -30.61 -28.39
N ILE A 592 -9.89 -29.64 -28.12
CA ILE A 592 -8.95 -29.68 -26.98
C ILE A 592 -9.61 -29.03 -25.77
N SER A 593 -9.79 -29.78 -24.70
CA SER A 593 -10.35 -29.33 -23.42
C SER A 593 -9.28 -29.25 -22.33
N GLN A 594 -9.58 -28.55 -21.24
CA GLN A 594 -8.69 -28.42 -20.09
C GLN A 594 -8.49 -29.77 -19.38
N TYR A 595 -7.29 -29.97 -18.80
CA TYR A 595 -6.98 -31.12 -17.94
C TYR A 595 -6.19 -30.65 -16.69
N PRO A 596 -6.71 -30.88 -15.46
CA PRO A 596 -8.02 -31.44 -15.15
C PRO A 596 -9.17 -30.57 -15.70
N GLY A 597 -10.29 -31.19 -16.07
CA GLY A 597 -11.44 -30.49 -16.63
C GLY A 597 -11.95 -29.43 -15.68
N PHE A 598 -12.41 -29.80 -14.50
CA PHE A 598 -13.02 -28.88 -13.52
C PHE A 598 -12.08 -28.63 -12.34
N THR A 599 -12.07 -27.41 -11.81
CA THR A 599 -11.30 -27.09 -10.59
C THR A 599 -12.02 -27.62 -9.34
N ASP A 600 -11.26 -27.75 -8.24
CA ASP A 600 -11.79 -28.05 -6.91
C ASP A 600 -12.82 -27.00 -6.48
N ALA A 601 -12.58 -25.72 -6.78
CA ALA A 601 -13.51 -24.64 -6.49
C ALA A 601 -14.83 -24.78 -7.27
N GLN A 602 -14.77 -25.28 -8.51
CA GLN A 602 -15.96 -25.60 -9.29
C GLN A 602 -16.70 -26.81 -8.74
N TYR A 603 -16.00 -27.90 -8.43
CA TYR A 603 -16.63 -29.10 -7.85
C TYR A 603 -17.32 -28.79 -6.52
N ASP A 604 -16.64 -28.06 -5.63
CA ASP A 604 -17.20 -27.63 -4.35
C ASP A 604 -18.47 -26.80 -4.54
N ARG A 605 -18.43 -25.82 -5.45
CA ARG A 605 -19.58 -24.95 -5.70
C ARG A 605 -20.74 -25.70 -6.36
N LEU A 606 -20.44 -26.59 -7.29
CA LEU A 606 -21.41 -27.41 -7.99
C LEU A 606 -22.10 -28.38 -7.03
N ALA A 607 -21.35 -28.99 -6.11
CA ALA A 607 -21.89 -29.85 -5.05
C ALA A 607 -22.86 -29.07 -4.16
N LEU A 608 -22.49 -27.87 -3.71
CA LEU A 608 -23.37 -27.00 -2.93
C LEU A 608 -24.65 -26.65 -3.69
N ALA A 609 -24.56 -26.30 -4.97
CA ALA A 609 -25.73 -25.96 -5.79
C ALA A 609 -26.68 -27.15 -5.99
N TYR A 610 -26.12 -28.35 -6.19
CA TYR A 610 -26.87 -29.59 -6.33
C TYR A 610 -27.60 -29.98 -5.03
N ILE A 611 -26.90 -29.91 -3.89
CA ILE A 611 -27.51 -30.15 -2.56
C ILE A 611 -28.65 -29.15 -2.32
N ASN A 612 -28.39 -27.85 -2.53
CA ASN A 612 -29.42 -26.83 -2.33
C ASN A 612 -30.64 -27.04 -3.24
N ALA A 613 -30.44 -27.44 -4.49
CA ALA A 613 -31.54 -27.72 -5.41
C ALA A 613 -32.32 -28.98 -4.98
N SER A 614 -31.64 -30.02 -4.53
CA SER A 614 -32.26 -31.25 -4.04
C SER A 614 -33.05 -31.03 -2.74
N VAL A 615 -32.50 -30.27 -1.80
CA VAL A 615 -33.22 -29.86 -0.58
C VAL A 615 -34.50 -29.10 -0.94
N ARG A 616 -34.44 -28.17 -1.89
CA ARG A 616 -35.62 -27.43 -2.39
C ARG A 616 -36.65 -28.32 -3.09
N ALA A 617 -36.21 -29.42 -3.70
CA ALA A 617 -37.10 -30.40 -4.32
C ALA A 617 -37.78 -31.31 -3.28
N GLY A 618 -37.17 -31.46 -2.09
CA GLY A 618 -37.55 -32.48 -1.11
C GLY A 618 -37.06 -33.89 -1.47
N GLU A 619 -36.29 -34.03 -2.55
CA GLU A 619 -35.72 -35.28 -3.05
C GLU A 619 -34.40 -35.03 -3.79
N TRP A 620 -33.56 -36.05 -3.92
CA TRP A 620 -32.35 -35.94 -4.73
C TRP A 620 -32.70 -35.78 -6.20
N LEU A 621 -32.27 -34.67 -6.80
CA LEU A 621 -32.40 -34.47 -8.24
C LEU A 621 -31.49 -35.46 -8.97
N VAL A 622 -31.86 -35.83 -10.20
CA VAL A 622 -31.03 -36.72 -11.03
C VAL A 622 -29.93 -35.87 -11.69
N PRO A 623 -28.63 -36.08 -11.38
CA PRO A 623 -27.55 -35.43 -12.11
C PRO A 623 -27.54 -35.95 -13.55
N ALA A 624 -27.47 -35.05 -14.52
CA ALA A 624 -27.50 -35.43 -15.92
C ALA A 624 -26.47 -34.63 -16.73
N PHE A 625 -25.65 -35.34 -17.50
CA PHE A 625 -24.76 -34.68 -18.45
C PHE A 625 -25.54 -34.21 -19.67
N HIS A 626 -25.30 -32.97 -20.08
CA HIS A 626 -25.89 -32.41 -21.28
C HIS A 626 -25.71 -33.29 -22.52
N VAL A 627 -24.47 -33.72 -22.80
CA VAL A 627 -24.14 -34.62 -23.91
C VAL A 627 -24.92 -35.94 -23.87
N ALA A 628 -25.23 -36.45 -22.69
CA ALA A 628 -25.99 -37.69 -22.55
C ALA A 628 -27.47 -37.49 -22.90
N ILE A 629 -28.06 -36.35 -22.51
CA ILE A 629 -29.46 -36.02 -22.82
C ILE A 629 -29.64 -35.74 -24.31
N ASP A 630 -28.71 -35.02 -24.93
CA ASP A 630 -28.81 -34.59 -26.33
C ASP A 630 -28.21 -35.59 -27.32
N ARG A 631 -27.84 -36.79 -26.85
CA ARG A 631 -27.25 -37.83 -27.68
C ARG A 631 -28.18 -38.18 -28.84
N ASN A 632 -27.62 -38.21 -30.05
CA ASN A 632 -28.34 -38.45 -31.32
C ASN A 632 -29.28 -37.32 -31.77
N ILE A 633 -29.28 -36.15 -31.11
CA ILE A 633 -30.00 -34.97 -31.59
C ILE A 633 -29.06 -34.11 -32.45
N GLY A 634 -29.51 -33.75 -33.66
CA GLY A 634 -28.72 -32.96 -34.61
C GLY A 634 -28.16 -31.66 -34.03
N GLY A 635 -26.83 -31.49 -34.15
CA GLY A 635 -26.10 -30.32 -33.65
C GLY A 635 -25.87 -30.31 -32.14
N GLY A 636 -26.07 -31.42 -31.43
CA GLY A 636 -25.68 -31.57 -30.03
C GLY A 636 -24.21 -31.25 -29.77
N HIS A 637 -23.92 -30.80 -28.55
CA HIS A 637 -22.57 -30.55 -28.07
C HIS A 637 -22.09 -31.73 -27.21
N ASP A 638 -20.79 -31.80 -26.96
CA ASP A 638 -20.11 -32.89 -26.26
C ASP A 638 -19.67 -32.52 -24.83
N ASP A 639 -20.27 -31.47 -24.26
CA ASP A 639 -20.06 -31.01 -22.89
C ASP A 639 -20.95 -31.76 -21.87
N PRO A 640 -20.51 -31.89 -20.61
CA PRO A 640 -19.22 -31.45 -20.09
C PRO A 640 -18.08 -32.42 -20.45
N ARG A 641 -16.89 -31.89 -20.79
CA ARG A 641 -15.69 -32.72 -21.01
C ARG A 641 -14.79 -32.81 -19.77
N ASN A 642 -14.14 -33.96 -19.58
CA ASN A 642 -13.22 -34.25 -18.47
C ASN A 642 -13.83 -34.01 -17.06
N PHE A 643 -15.14 -34.25 -16.92
CA PHE A 643 -15.80 -34.24 -15.63
C PHE A 643 -15.54 -35.57 -14.89
N ASP A 644 -15.10 -35.47 -13.64
CA ASP A 644 -14.85 -36.62 -12.77
C ASP A 644 -16.00 -36.76 -11.78
N LEU A 645 -16.89 -37.71 -12.06
CA LEU A 645 -18.09 -37.95 -11.27
C LEU A 645 -17.76 -38.43 -9.85
N SER A 646 -16.76 -39.30 -9.71
CA SER A 646 -16.33 -39.81 -8.41
C SER A 646 -15.75 -38.70 -7.55
N ARG A 647 -14.91 -37.84 -8.14
CA ARG A 647 -14.37 -36.67 -7.45
C ARG A 647 -15.45 -35.68 -7.06
N TRP A 648 -16.43 -35.41 -7.93
CA TRP A 648 -17.56 -34.56 -7.53
C TRP A 648 -18.35 -35.16 -6.36
N GLY A 649 -18.54 -36.48 -6.36
CA GLY A 649 -19.14 -37.23 -5.26
C GLY A 649 -18.44 -37.00 -3.91
N THR A 650 -17.11 -36.91 -3.88
CA THR A 650 -16.39 -36.62 -2.62
C THR A 650 -16.67 -35.21 -2.10
N PHE A 651 -16.82 -34.22 -2.97
CA PHE A 651 -17.24 -32.86 -2.56
C PHE A 651 -18.69 -32.83 -2.04
N ILE A 652 -19.59 -33.62 -2.64
CA ILE A 652 -20.96 -33.78 -2.09
C ILE A 652 -20.87 -34.40 -0.69
N CYS A 653 -20.12 -35.48 -0.52
CA CYS A 653 -19.94 -36.12 0.78
C CYS A 653 -19.34 -35.19 1.84
N HIS A 654 -18.28 -34.45 1.50
CA HIS A 654 -17.69 -33.48 2.42
C HIS A 654 -18.72 -32.45 2.89
N ARG A 655 -19.62 -32.00 2.00
CA ARG A 655 -20.68 -31.03 2.34
C ARG A 655 -21.78 -31.66 3.20
N LEU A 656 -22.17 -32.90 2.93
CA LEU A 656 -23.14 -33.64 3.74
C LEU A 656 -22.62 -33.91 5.17
N VAL A 657 -21.38 -34.38 5.29
CA VAL A 657 -20.73 -34.58 6.59
C VAL A 657 -20.64 -33.27 7.36
N ALA A 658 -20.33 -32.17 6.68
CA ALA A 658 -20.26 -30.84 7.32
C ALA A 658 -21.62 -30.34 7.86
N ILE A 659 -22.75 -30.87 7.38
CA ILE A 659 -24.09 -30.55 7.89
C ILE A 659 -24.66 -31.65 8.80
N GLY A 660 -23.83 -32.63 9.19
CA GLY A 660 -24.20 -33.68 10.14
C GLY A 660 -24.84 -34.92 9.51
N ASP A 661 -24.90 -35.01 8.18
CA ASP A 661 -25.43 -36.18 7.48
C ASP A 661 -24.33 -37.22 7.23
N SER A 662 -24.72 -38.50 7.15
CA SER A 662 -23.83 -39.57 6.69
C SER A 662 -23.76 -39.58 5.16
N CYS A 663 -22.57 -39.72 4.61
CA CYS A 663 -22.38 -40.04 3.20
C CYS A 663 -21.92 -41.49 3.07
N SER A 664 -22.66 -42.28 2.29
CA SER A 664 -22.39 -43.70 2.03
C SER A 664 -22.10 -43.94 0.56
#